data_AF-D0NA28-F1
#
_entry.id   AF-D0NA28-F1
#
_cell.length_a   1.000
_cell.length_b   1.000
_cell.length_c   1.000
_cell.angle_alpha   90.00
_cell.angle_beta   90.00
_cell.angle_gamma   90.00
#
_symmetry.space_group_name_H-M   'P 1'
#
loop_
_entity.id
_entity.type
_entity.pdbx_description
1 polymer ?
#
loop_
_entity_poly.entity_id
_entity_poly.type
_entity_poly.pdbx_seq_one_letter_code
_entity_poly.pdbx_strand_id
1 'polypeptide(L)'
;MESAASSPTELQLGPLYGRYRHWRSPPPPPSDAPMEDASNQLSAPAPCALVVQFEATALEDLRVGFAPSLEVSNESSEDDERHKKPHIDWKYEVAVGTSGNTELVWRKSASGRTKEVDLARVFTGRTCSTQDFVAYWVVVDVKSGALSFGVGAQVGEDVLSTVQDPEFVHVTQTAFTSWDSPVSIRGIQVHGVYEGQTEVLAAANIAAFPPPRPMVRADPLGKEDLLTSEQRQQYEAEYAASKRRAERFGAPFAPPDIKKFLDPREVRKLQRSGAIVPGFSTGIDITSQEEQSKREQRMKRFDTPQFAVEYTAETAKALEQGMTQEEWAEKQRDQEKLRARAQKFGLSAEEDHSNVVPTGIKAASAKVRRERYDVKAPVVEGQSVLFRDDALHMYSLDEKFQQVRTSDVMDYFVGYGPAYVEWFNDSSCTIVFQDNFTAARALIALSQEIPPQTLKQKKEKTEDASALVEDVDMADAEASADDAAMAMEVEEEVEVPDVEFNRSQWHLGNPIGSQTQPRDKKWRVLLRKATDDDFPPEKLPKKGTYHSRDSQRHDSRGSRRRNDREYGSSSRRRGGDSRAHPYGEFREDRRGEEPSGRRRRNKNDDRDTGKPSKRIRVNADGSINIVRDEQAASSEAASASKPASVPKSEPAPAVE
;
A
#
# COMPACT_ATOMS: atom_id res chain seq x y z
N MET A 1 -3.46 -51.17 -4.32
CA MET A 1 -4.68 -50.76 -3.59
C MET A 1 -4.49 -49.29 -3.27
N GLU A 2 -5.01 -48.42 -4.11
CA GLU A 2 -5.05 -46.98 -3.88
C GLU A 2 -6.00 -46.71 -2.71
N SER A 3 -5.45 -46.20 -1.61
CA SER A 3 -6.25 -45.79 -0.46
C SER A 3 -7.10 -44.59 -0.86
N ALA A 4 -8.38 -44.66 -0.54
CA ALA A 4 -9.34 -43.58 -0.76
C ALA A 4 -8.85 -42.32 -0.04
N ALA A 5 -8.33 -41.36 -0.81
CA ALA A 5 -7.97 -40.04 -0.32
C ALA A 5 -9.24 -39.38 0.23
N SER A 6 -9.31 -39.21 1.55
CA SER A 6 -10.31 -38.35 2.19
C SER A 6 -10.26 -36.99 1.51
N SER A 7 -11.40 -36.48 1.03
CA SER A 7 -11.53 -35.15 0.45
C SER A 7 -10.75 -34.13 1.29
N PRO A 8 -9.82 -33.34 0.71
CA PRO A 8 -9.01 -32.40 1.47
C PRO A 8 -9.94 -31.44 2.21
N THR A 9 -9.84 -31.41 3.55
CA THR A 9 -10.58 -30.45 4.37
C THR A 9 -10.14 -29.03 4.02
N GLU A 10 -10.90 -28.36 3.16
CA GLU A 10 -10.78 -26.93 2.94
C GLU A 10 -11.50 -26.19 4.09
N LEU A 11 -10.85 -25.15 4.60
CA LEU A 11 -11.32 -24.31 5.69
C LEU A 11 -11.19 -22.85 5.25
N GLN A 12 -12.33 -22.18 5.08
CA GLN A 12 -12.38 -20.75 4.79
C GLN A 12 -12.65 -19.98 6.07
N LEU A 13 -11.74 -19.07 6.42
CA LEU A 13 -11.83 -18.21 7.60
C LEU A 13 -12.07 -16.78 7.13
N GLY A 14 -13.19 -16.19 7.53
CA GLY A 14 -13.38 -14.74 7.46
C GLY A 14 -12.53 -14.01 8.50
N PRO A 15 -12.64 -12.68 8.63
CA PRO A 15 -11.99 -11.93 9.71
C PRO A 15 -12.54 -12.39 11.07
N LEU A 16 -11.70 -13.08 11.86
CA LEU A 16 -12.09 -13.67 13.13
C LEU A 16 -11.60 -12.88 14.34
N TYR A 17 -10.75 -11.86 14.15
CA TYR A 17 -10.18 -11.03 15.23
C TYR A 17 -9.59 -11.86 16.38
N GLY A 18 -8.83 -12.91 16.01
CA GLY A 18 -8.15 -13.80 16.96
C GLY A 18 -9.05 -14.83 17.66
N ARG A 19 -10.29 -15.02 17.17
CA ARG A 19 -11.20 -16.05 17.71
C ARG A 19 -10.97 -17.39 17.03
N TYR A 20 -10.33 -18.30 17.77
CA TYR A 20 -10.13 -19.68 17.34
C TYR A 20 -11.45 -20.44 17.15
N ARG A 21 -11.53 -21.19 16.05
CA ARG A 21 -12.64 -22.08 15.73
C ARG A 21 -12.09 -23.44 15.28
N HIS A 22 -12.92 -24.48 15.39
CA HIS A 22 -12.62 -25.81 14.85
C HIS A 22 -11.31 -26.41 15.41
N TRP A 23 -11.16 -26.42 16.73
CA TRP A 23 -10.07 -27.13 17.41
C TRP A 23 -10.01 -28.60 16.96
N ARG A 24 -8.81 -29.04 16.55
CA ARG A 24 -8.53 -30.39 16.06
C ARG A 24 -7.55 -31.08 17.00
N SER A 25 -7.82 -32.32 17.31
CA SER A 25 -6.88 -33.23 17.99
C SER A 25 -6.23 -34.15 16.95
N PRO A 26 -4.98 -34.59 17.16
CA PRO A 26 -4.39 -35.62 16.32
C PRO A 26 -5.21 -36.92 16.40
N PRO A 27 -5.25 -37.72 15.32
CA PRO A 27 -5.88 -39.02 15.36
C PRO A 27 -5.21 -39.92 16.40
N PRO A 28 -5.95 -40.82 17.06
CA PRO A 28 -5.36 -41.77 18.00
C PRO A 28 -4.32 -42.67 17.30
N PRO A 29 -3.32 -43.18 18.04
CA PRO A 29 -2.31 -44.04 17.45
C PRO A 29 -2.97 -45.30 16.86
N PRO A 30 -2.43 -45.85 15.74
CA PRO A 30 -2.93 -47.09 15.17
C PRO A 30 -2.82 -48.22 16.20
N SER A 31 -3.96 -48.80 16.55
CA SER A 31 -4.08 -49.92 17.49
C SER A 31 -3.67 -51.23 16.82
N ASP A 32 -2.39 -51.40 16.51
CA ASP A 32 -1.86 -52.65 15.94
C ASP A 32 -1.49 -53.70 17.02
N ALA A 33 -1.87 -53.48 18.28
CA ALA A 33 -1.66 -54.45 19.35
C ALA A 33 -2.75 -55.54 19.31
N PRO A 34 -2.40 -56.84 19.31
CA PRO A 34 -3.38 -57.93 19.38
C PRO A 34 -4.18 -57.82 20.68
N MET A 35 -5.51 -57.82 20.54
CA MET A 35 -6.50 -57.84 21.62
C MET A 35 -6.36 -59.14 22.44
N GLU A 36 -5.45 -59.17 23.41
CA GLU A 36 -5.55 -60.08 24.55
C GLU A 36 -5.36 -59.26 25.84
N ASP A 37 -6.30 -59.43 26.78
CA ASP A 37 -6.43 -58.77 28.09
C ASP A 37 -6.98 -57.32 28.15
N ALA A 38 -8.27 -57.21 27.83
CA ALA A 38 -9.11 -56.06 28.14
C ALA A 38 -9.57 -56.05 29.62
N SER A 39 -8.74 -55.53 30.54
CA SER A 39 -9.26 -55.15 31.87
C SER A 39 -8.51 -54.01 32.61
N ASN A 40 -7.52 -53.35 32.00
CA ASN A 40 -6.90 -52.16 32.59
C ASN A 40 -7.14 -50.93 31.71
N GLN A 41 -7.93 -49.97 32.20
CA GLN A 41 -8.05 -48.61 31.66
C GLN A 41 -6.70 -47.89 31.78
N LEU A 42 -5.75 -48.20 30.90
CA LEU A 42 -4.53 -47.43 30.74
C LEU A 42 -4.87 -46.16 29.95
N SER A 43 -4.55 -45.00 30.55
CA SER A 43 -4.64 -43.69 29.91
C SER A 43 -3.97 -43.73 28.53
N ALA A 44 -4.66 -43.25 27.49
CA ALA A 44 -4.12 -43.19 26.14
C ALA A 44 -2.74 -42.48 26.16
N PRO A 45 -1.73 -43.00 25.42
CA PRO A 45 -0.39 -42.43 25.43
C PRO A 45 -0.43 -41.00 24.92
N ALA A 46 0.19 -40.08 25.67
CA ALA A 46 0.32 -38.69 25.24
C ALA A 46 1.31 -38.56 24.08
N PRO A 47 1.06 -37.66 23.09
CA PRO A 47 1.99 -37.44 22.00
C PRO A 47 3.30 -36.80 22.51
N CYS A 48 4.42 -37.25 21.97
CA CYS A 48 5.75 -36.68 22.16
C CYS A 48 5.93 -35.37 21.38
N ALA A 49 5.29 -35.26 20.21
CA ALA A 49 5.27 -34.04 19.42
C ALA A 49 3.94 -33.92 18.67
N LEU A 50 3.54 -32.69 18.37
CA LEU A 50 2.40 -32.36 17.52
C LEU A 50 2.94 -31.72 16.23
N VAL A 51 2.64 -32.32 15.09
CA VAL A 51 3.06 -31.85 13.77
C VAL A 51 1.81 -31.40 13.00
N VAL A 52 1.82 -30.17 12.52
CA VAL A 52 0.73 -29.59 11.73
C VAL A 52 1.28 -29.20 10.37
N GLN A 53 0.71 -29.74 9.29
CA GLN A 53 1.03 -29.37 7.91
C GLN A 53 -0.24 -28.88 7.23
N PHE A 54 -0.13 -27.80 6.46
CA PHE A 54 -1.26 -27.24 5.74
C PHE A 54 -0.79 -26.33 4.61
N GLU A 55 -1.68 -26.03 3.69
CA GLU A 55 -1.47 -25.00 2.68
C GLU A 55 -2.45 -23.86 2.93
N ALA A 56 -2.00 -22.60 2.79
CA ALA A 56 -2.89 -21.45 2.96
C ALA A 56 -2.64 -20.33 1.95
N THR A 57 -3.72 -19.64 1.59
CA THR A 57 -3.71 -18.31 0.98
C THR A 57 -4.15 -17.28 2.02
N ALA A 58 -3.35 -16.25 2.20
CA ALA A 58 -3.58 -15.17 3.15
C ALA A 58 -2.91 -13.89 2.66
N LEU A 59 -3.53 -12.73 2.94
CA LEU A 59 -2.88 -11.43 2.75
C LEU A 59 -1.83 -11.20 3.83
N GLU A 60 -2.25 -11.34 5.08
CA GLU A 60 -1.44 -11.16 6.27
C GLU A 60 -2.11 -11.83 7.48
N ASP A 61 -1.42 -11.86 8.62
CA ASP A 61 -1.98 -12.20 9.93
C ASP A 61 -2.68 -13.57 10.02
N LEU A 62 -2.16 -14.58 9.32
CA LEU A 62 -2.54 -15.99 9.48
C LEU A 62 -2.04 -16.49 10.84
N ARG A 63 -2.89 -17.15 11.63
CA ARG A 63 -2.49 -17.64 12.95
C ARG A 63 -2.85 -19.10 13.19
N VAL A 64 -1.93 -19.80 13.84
CA VAL A 64 -2.10 -21.18 14.29
C VAL A 64 -1.95 -21.20 15.81
N GLY A 65 -3.01 -21.63 16.49
CA GLY A 65 -3.10 -21.69 17.94
C GLY A 65 -3.02 -23.11 18.44
N PHE A 66 -2.48 -23.27 19.64
CA PHE A 66 -2.30 -24.55 20.32
C PHE A 66 -2.88 -24.48 21.73
N ALA A 67 -3.62 -25.49 22.14
CA ALA A 67 -4.26 -25.56 23.44
C ALA A 67 -4.13 -26.96 24.08
N PRO A 68 -4.15 -27.05 25.43
CA PRO A 68 -4.29 -28.33 26.12
C PRO A 68 -5.64 -28.98 25.79
N SER A 69 -5.69 -30.31 25.90
CA SER A 69 -6.97 -31.03 25.84
C SER A 69 -7.85 -30.55 26.98
N LEU A 70 -9.12 -30.29 26.68
CA LEU A 70 -10.11 -30.07 27.73
C LEU A 70 -10.46 -31.44 28.31
N GLU A 71 -9.67 -31.91 29.28
CA GLU A 71 -10.10 -33.03 30.10
C GLU A 71 -11.41 -32.61 30.76
N VAL A 72 -12.49 -33.30 30.40
CA VAL A 72 -13.79 -33.12 31.04
C VAL A 72 -13.60 -33.60 32.47
N SER A 73 -13.18 -32.68 33.35
CA SER A 73 -13.17 -32.91 34.77
C SER A 73 -14.61 -33.19 35.17
N ASN A 74 -14.94 -34.47 35.33
CA ASN A 74 -16.22 -35.01 35.76
C ASN A 74 -16.57 -34.64 37.22
N GLU A 75 -16.17 -33.46 37.68
CA GLU A 75 -16.61 -32.92 38.97
C GLU A 75 -18.03 -32.36 38.78
N SER A 76 -18.98 -33.28 38.91
CA SER A 76 -20.41 -33.06 38.98
C SER A 76 -20.77 -32.13 40.15
N SER A 77 -20.99 -30.86 39.86
CA SER A 77 -21.92 -30.03 40.63
C SER A 77 -23.17 -29.81 39.79
N GLU A 78 -24.26 -30.47 40.18
CA GLU A 78 -25.52 -30.57 39.42
C GLU A 78 -26.38 -29.30 39.40
N ASP A 79 -25.93 -28.19 39.98
CA ASP A 79 -26.75 -26.98 40.16
C ASP A 79 -26.15 -25.75 39.46
N ASP A 80 -26.38 -25.63 38.14
CA ASP A 80 -26.76 -24.38 37.44
C ASP A 80 -26.64 -24.55 35.91
N GLU A 81 -27.69 -25.07 35.27
CA GLU A 81 -27.83 -25.13 33.82
C GLU A 81 -27.98 -23.72 33.21
N ARG A 82 -26.84 -23.08 32.88
CA ARG A 82 -26.76 -22.22 31.69
C ARG A 82 -25.54 -22.64 30.90
N HIS A 83 -25.77 -23.38 29.82
CA HIS A 83 -24.80 -23.89 28.86
C HIS A 83 -23.79 -22.84 28.35
N LYS A 84 -22.79 -22.50 29.16
CA LYS A 84 -21.59 -21.83 28.67
C LYS A 84 -20.74 -22.92 28.04
N LYS A 85 -20.74 -22.97 26.70
CA LYS A 85 -19.82 -23.83 25.95
C LYS A 85 -18.41 -23.64 26.53
N PRO A 86 -17.68 -24.72 26.86
CA PRO A 86 -16.33 -24.60 27.39
C PRO A 86 -15.48 -23.80 26.41
N HIS A 87 -14.93 -22.68 26.88
CA HIS A 87 -14.10 -21.81 26.08
C HIS A 87 -12.66 -22.34 26.16
N ILE A 88 -12.18 -22.92 25.06
CA ILE A 88 -10.80 -23.38 24.94
C ILE A 88 -9.94 -22.15 24.68
N ASP A 89 -9.10 -21.80 25.65
CA ASP A 89 -8.10 -20.75 25.52
C ASP A 89 -6.81 -21.32 24.94
N TRP A 90 -6.31 -20.71 23.87
CA TRP A 90 -5.00 -21.04 23.32
C TRP A 90 -3.90 -20.73 24.35
N LYS A 91 -2.83 -21.53 24.35
CA LYS A 91 -1.62 -21.34 25.16
C LYS A 91 -0.44 -20.86 24.36
N TYR A 92 -0.31 -21.35 23.13
CA TYR A 92 0.68 -20.89 22.17
C TYR A 92 -0.01 -20.46 20.88
N GLU A 93 0.54 -19.45 20.23
CA GLU A 93 0.11 -18.95 18.93
C GLU A 93 1.36 -18.67 18.10
N VAL A 94 1.37 -19.12 16.84
CA VAL A 94 2.27 -18.59 15.82
C VAL A 94 1.44 -17.70 14.89
N ALA A 95 1.84 -16.43 14.79
CA ALA A 95 1.25 -15.47 13.87
C ALA A 95 2.23 -15.24 12.71
N VAL A 96 1.76 -15.50 11.50
CA VAL A 96 2.50 -15.47 10.24
C VAL A 96 2.05 -14.27 9.43
N GLY A 97 3.01 -13.54 8.88
CA GLY A 97 2.74 -12.36 8.08
C GLY A 97 2.20 -11.19 8.90
N THR A 98 2.64 -11.03 10.15
CA THR A 98 2.32 -9.84 10.94
C THR A 98 3.07 -8.61 10.42
N SER A 99 2.61 -7.41 10.77
CA SER A 99 3.19 -6.13 10.35
C SER A 99 3.30 -5.99 8.82
N GLY A 100 2.18 -6.16 8.09
CA GLY A 100 2.17 -6.02 6.63
C GLY A 100 2.85 -7.19 5.92
N ASN A 101 2.63 -8.41 6.40
CA ASN A 101 3.22 -9.63 5.84
C ASN A 101 4.76 -9.65 5.88
N THR A 102 5.38 -9.21 6.99
CA THR A 102 6.87 -9.17 7.09
C THR A 102 7.45 -9.89 8.29
N GLU A 103 6.63 -10.18 9.29
CA GLU A 103 7.08 -10.74 10.56
C GLU A 103 6.35 -12.03 10.90
N LEU A 104 7.12 -12.95 11.49
CA LEU A 104 6.61 -14.12 12.18
C LEU A 104 6.79 -13.93 13.68
N VAL A 105 5.73 -14.19 14.44
CA VAL A 105 5.73 -14.02 15.90
C VAL A 105 5.21 -15.28 16.59
N TRP A 106 6.00 -15.82 17.50
CA TRP A 106 5.55 -16.82 18.47
C TRP A 106 5.08 -16.12 19.73
N ARG A 107 3.88 -16.45 20.21
CA ARG A 107 3.28 -15.90 21.43
C ARG A 107 2.88 -17.00 22.39
N LYS A 108 2.99 -16.70 23.67
CA LYS A 108 2.48 -17.49 24.79
C LYS A 108 1.40 -16.69 25.52
N SER A 109 0.27 -17.33 25.82
CA SER A 109 -0.72 -16.77 26.73
C SER A 109 -0.15 -16.87 28.16
N ALA A 110 0.07 -15.75 28.83
CA ALA A 110 0.42 -15.77 30.25
C ALA A 110 -0.85 -15.90 31.10
N SER A 111 -0.73 -16.43 32.32
CA SER A 111 -1.85 -16.56 33.25
C SER A 111 -2.38 -15.18 33.66
N GLY A 112 -3.54 -14.82 33.12
CA GLY A 112 -4.23 -13.53 33.35
C GLY A 112 -4.93 -13.08 32.07
N ARG A 113 -6.13 -12.50 32.18
CA ARG A 113 -7.05 -12.26 31.04
C ARG A 113 -6.51 -11.40 29.89
N THR A 114 -5.29 -10.85 29.96
CA THR A 114 -4.78 -9.89 28.97
C THR A 114 -3.25 -9.86 28.80
N LYS A 115 -2.48 -10.83 29.31
CA LYS A 115 -1.01 -10.78 29.21
C LYS A 115 -0.51 -11.82 28.20
N GLU A 116 -0.22 -11.36 26.99
CA GLU A 116 0.47 -12.13 25.96
C GLU A 116 1.96 -11.84 26.04
N VAL A 117 2.80 -12.86 25.86
CA VAL A 117 4.26 -12.74 25.85
C VAL A 117 4.77 -13.22 24.50
N ASP A 118 5.48 -12.33 23.78
CA ASP A 118 6.17 -12.71 22.55
C ASP A 118 7.41 -13.56 22.94
N LEU A 119 7.44 -14.82 22.51
CA LEU A 119 8.57 -15.73 22.72
C LEU A 119 9.67 -15.49 21.69
N ALA A 120 9.28 -15.25 20.43
CA ALA A 120 10.18 -14.92 19.34
C ALA A 120 9.47 -14.00 18.35
N ARG A 121 10.23 -13.07 17.76
CA ARG A 121 9.80 -12.22 16.64
C ARG A 121 10.91 -12.22 15.60
N VAL A 122 10.60 -12.70 14.40
CA VAL A 122 11.55 -12.83 13.31
C VAL A 122 11.03 -12.05 12.11
N PHE A 123 11.84 -11.13 11.60
CA PHE A 123 11.54 -10.46 10.34
C PHE A 123 12.01 -11.37 9.19
N THR A 124 11.06 -11.78 8.36
CA THR A 124 11.24 -12.83 7.35
C THR A 124 10.96 -12.31 5.94
N GLY A 125 10.51 -11.06 5.79
CA GLY A 125 9.95 -10.56 4.55
C GLY A 125 8.59 -11.21 4.26
N ARG A 126 8.21 -11.32 2.98
CA ARG A 126 6.90 -11.86 2.60
C ARG A 126 6.79 -13.35 2.94
N THR A 127 5.79 -13.70 3.74
CA THR A 127 5.55 -15.08 4.20
C THR A 127 4.16 -15.61 3.89
N CYS A 128 3.21 -14.75 3.55
CA CYS A 128 1.88 -15.08 3.06
C CYS A 128 1.73 -14.71 1.57
N SER A 129 0.91 -15.45 0.81
CA SER A 129 0.50 -15.11 -0.56
C SER A 129 -1.02 -15.09 -0.67
N THR A 130 -1.55 -14.10 -1.39
CA THR A 130 -2.97 -14.04 -1.74
C THR A 130 -3.30 -14.81 -3.02
N GLN A 131 -2.31 -15.07 -3.86
CA GLN A 131 -2.48 -15.67 -5.18
C GLN A 131 -2.26 -17.18 -5.11
N ASP A 132 -1.23 -17.60 -4.39
CA ASP A 132 -0.77 -18.99 -4.36
C ASP A 132 -0.94 -19.62 -2.97
N PHE A 133 -1.35 -20.88 -2.96
CA PHE A 133 -1.36 -21.68 -1.75
C PHE A 133 0.08 -22.00 -1.35
N VAL A 134 0.51 -21.42 -0.23
CA VAL A 134 1.84 -21.65 0.34
C VAL A 134 1.75 -22.80 1.33
N ALA A 135 2.67 -23.76 1.22
CA ALA A 135 2.78 -24.88 2.15
C ALA A 135 3.50 -24.44 3.43
N TYR A 136 2.90 -24.76 4.58
CA TYR A 136 3.42 -24.44 5.90
C TYR A 136 3.47 -25.70 6.75
N TRP A 137 4.43 -25.70 7.69
CA TRP A 137 4.50 -26.73 8.71
C TRP A 137 4.84 -26.11 10.07
N VAL A 138 4.30 -26.72 11.12
CA VAL A 138 4.53 -26.35 12.51
C VAL A 138 4.79 -27.60 13.32
N VAL A 139 5.85 -27.59 14.13
CA VAL A 139 6.17 -28.68 15.05
C VAL A 139 6.22 -28.13 16.46
N VAL A 140 5.46 -28.76 17.34
CA VAL A 140 5.49 -28.52 18.78
C VAL A 140 6.02 -29.79 19.44
N ASP A 141 7.29 -29.77 19.85
CA ASP A 141 7.89 -30.86 20.61
C ASP A 141 7.49 -30.71 22.08
N VAL A 142 6.61 -31.62 22.48
CA VAL A 142 5.97 -31.62 23.79
C VAL A 142 6.93 -32.08 24.88
N LYS A 143 7.96 -32.86 24.53
CA LYS A 143 8.98 -33.35 25.47
C LYS A 143 10.03 -32.28 25.77
N SER A 144 10.52 -31.59 24.74
CA SER A 144 11.58 -30.58 24.91
C SER A 144 11.06 -29.16 25.15
N GLY A 145 9.76 -28.92 24.91
CA GLY A 145 9.15 -27.59 24.93
C GLY A 145 9.61 -26.69 23.77
N ALA A 146 10.14 -27.30 22.70
CA ALA A 146 10.58 -26.58 21.52
C ALA A 146 9.44 -26.42 20.51
N LEU A 147 9.39 -25.23 19.89
CA LEU A 147 8.39 -24.81 18.92
C LEU A 147 9.14 -24.40 17.66
N SER A 148 8.77 -24.97 16.51
CA SER A 148 9.38 -24.62 15.22
C SER A 148 8.33 -24.40 14.14
N PHE A 149 8.61 -23.44 13.27
CA PHE A 149 7.77 -23.10 12.12
C PHE A 149 8.64 -22.96 10.87
N GLY A 150 8.15 -23.45 9.74
CA GLY A 150 8.78 -23.24 8.44
C GLY A 150 7.80 -23.24 7.28
N VAL A 151 8.35 -23.00 6.10
CA VAL A 151 7.63 -22.94 4.82
C VAL A 151 8.14 -24.07 3.95
N GLY A 152 7.25 -24.82 3.31
CA GLY A 152 7.61 -25.97 2.48
C GLY A 152 6.66 -27.12 2.65
N ALA A 153 6.71 -28.06 1.71
CA ALA A 153 5.87 -29.25 1.73
C ALA A 153 6.37 -30.27 2.76
N GLN A 154 7.69 -30.29 3.03
CA GLN A 154 8.32 -31.23 3.95
C GLN A 154 8.61 -30.57 5.30
N VAL A 155 8.35 -31.29 6.39
CA VAL A 155 8.70 -30.83 7.74
C VAL A 155 10.21 -30.68 7.86
N GLY A 156 10.67 -29.55 8.40
CA GLY A 156 12.09 -29.22 8.50
C GLY A 156 12.67 -28.53 7.25
N GLU A 157 11.90 -28.43 6.16
CA GLU A 157 12.26 -27.61 5.00
C GLU A 157 12.10 -26.12 5.35
N ASP A 158 13.10 -25.31 5.02
CA ASP A 158 13.11 -23.85 5.17
C ASP A 158 12.54 -23.32 6.51
N VAL A 159 13.24 -23.70 7.58
CA VAL A 159 12.93 -23.31 8.96
C VAL A 159 13.03 -21.80 9.12
N LEU A 160 11.93 -21.16 9.50
CA LEU A 160 11.85 -19.72 9.72
C LEU A 160 12.13 -19.32 11.18
N SER A 161 11.67 -20.14 12.12
CA SER A 161 11.90 -19.88 13.53
C SER A 161 11.91 -21.16 14.35
N THR A 162 12.70 -21.12 15.41
CA THR A 162 12.75 -22.12 16.46
C THR A 162 12.84 -21.40 17.79
N VAL A 163 11.97 -21.75 18.75
CA VAL A 163 12.00 -21.19 20.09
C VAL A 163 11.79 -22.29 21.12
N GLN A 164 12.43 -22.16 22.28
CA GLN A 164 12.28 -23.08 23.39
C GLN A 164 11.66 -22.34 24.57
N ASP A 165 10.60 -22.91 25.15
CA ASP A 165 9.95 -22.37 26.34
C ASP A 165 10.30 -23.22 27.56
N PRO A 166 11.01 -22.68 28.57
CA PRO A 166 11.36 -23.43 29.77
C PRO A 166 10.13 -23.76 30.63
N GLU A 167 9.04 -23.00 30.50
CA GLU A 167 7.78 -23.20 31.22
C GLU A 167 6.70 -23.76 30.29
N PHE A 168 7.05 -24.78 29.51
CA PHE A 168 6.18 -25.31 28.47
C PHE A 168 4.87 -25.88 29.04
N VAL A 169 3.74 -25.50 28.45
CA VAL A 169 2.41 -26.03 28.77
C VAL A 169 2.05 -27.11 27.75
N HIS A 170 1.72 -28.31 28.22
CA HIS A 170 1.34 -29.42 27.36
C HIS A 170 0.13 -29.05 26.48
N VAL A 171 0.28 -29.17 25.17
CA VAL A 171 -0.77 -28.89 24.17
C VAL A 171 -1.04 -30.12 23.32
N THR A 172 -2.30 -30.37 23.01
CA THR A 172 -2.74 -31.52 22.21
C THR A 172 -3.73 -31.14 21.12
N GLN A 173 -4.20 -29.89 21.11
CA GLN A 173 -5.16 -29.39 20.16
C GLN A 173 -4.56 -28.23 19.36
N THR A 174 -4.95 -28.14 18.10
CA THR A 174 -4.59 -27.03 17.22
C THR A 174 -5.82 -26.41 16.57
N ALA A 175 -5.81 -25.11 16.34
CA ALA A 175 -6.84 -24.39 15.63
C ALA A 175 -6.23 -23.25 14.79
N PHE A 176 -7.01 -22.76 13.85
CA PHE A 176 -6.63 -21.66 12.98
C PHE A 176 -7.50 -20.45 13.25
N THR A 177 -6.94 -19.26 13.08
CA THR A 177 -7.67 -18.00 13.06
C THR A 177 -6.98 -17.02 12.14
N SER A 178 -7.70 -15.97 11.76
CA SER A 178 -7.13 -14.76 11.19
C SER A 178 -7.54 -13.54 12.02
N TRP A 179 -6.95 -12.40 11.72
CA TRP A 179 -7.32 -11.14 12.36
C TRP A 179 -8.41 -10.40 11.55
N ASP A 180 -7.97 -9.54 10.63
CA ASP A 180 -8.78 -8.69 9.76
C ASP A 180 -8.81 -9.17 8.31
N SER A 181 -7.85 -9.99 7.91
CA SER A 181 -7.78 -10.58 6.56
C SER A 181 -8.46 -11.94 6.49
N PRO A 182 -9.21 -12.25 5.42
CA PRO A 182 -9.70 -13.60 5.17
C PRO A 182 -8.54 -14.53 4.81
N VAL A 183 -8.69 -15.81 5.16
CA VAL A 183 -7.68 -16.84 4.92
C VAL A 183 -8.38 -18.10 4.40
N SER A 184 -7.83 -18.70 3.34
CA SER A 184 -8.27 -20.02 2.88
C SER A 184 -7.18 -21.04 3.18
N ILE A 185 -7.53 -22.12 3.87
CA ILE A 185 -6.60 -23.16 4.30
C ILE A 185 -7.07 -24.48 3.71
N ARG A 186 -6.16 -25.29 3.17
CA ARG A 186 -6.45 -26.62 2.65
C ARG A 186 -5.37 -27.61 3.06
N GLY A 187 -5.64 -28.90 2.85
CA GLY A 187 -4.66 -29.96 3.13
C GLY A 187 -4.24 -30.02 4.59
N ILE A 188 -5.11 -29.63 5.52
CA ILE A 188 -4.80 -29.60 6.96
C ILE A 188 -4.57 -31.04 7.45
N GLN A 189 -3.34 -31.32 7.85
CA GLN A 189 -2.92 -32.57 8.48
C GLN A 189 -2.39 -32.28 9.88
N VAL A 190 -2.92 -33.00 10.87
CA VAL A 190 -2.50 -32.89 12.27
C VAL A 190 -2.07 -34.27 12.73
N HIS A 191 -0.78 -34.45 12.96
CA HIS A 191 -0.18 -35.72 13.34
C HIS A 191 0.34 -35.66 14.77
N GLY A 192 -0.03 -36.64 15.58
CA GLY A 192 0.56 -36.88 16.88
C GLY A 192 1.71 -37.86 16.71
N VAL A 193 2.90 -37.50 17.19
CA VAL A 193 4.07 -38.39 17.16
C VAL A 193 4.18 -39.06 18.51
N TYR A 194 4.10 -40.39 18.56
CA TYR A 194 4.09 -41.15 19.81
C TYR A 194 5.44 -41.84 20.08
N GLU A 195 5.67 -42.15 21.36
CA GLU A 195 6.88 -42.86 21.77
C GLU A 195 6.94 -44.25 21.12
N GLY A 196 8.06 -44.55 20.45
CA GLY A 196 8.25 -45.81 19.70
C GLY A 196 8.12 -45.69 18.17
N GLN A 197 7.60 -44.58 17.63
CA GLN A 197 7.52 -44.35 16.18
C GLN A 197 8.81 -43.70 15.63
N THR A 198 9.88 -44.49 15.43
CA THR A 198 11.23 -43.98 15.15
C THR A 198 11.35 -43.09 13.90
N GLU A 199 10.69 -43.44 12.80
CA GLU A 199 10.77 -42.66 11.55
C GLU A 199 10.05 -41.30 11.66
N VAL A 200 8.86 -41.28 12.27
CA VAL A 200 8.07 -40.05 12.49
C VAL A 200 8.73 -39.17 13.55
N LEU A 201 9.30 -39.77 14.59
CA LEU A 201 10.10 -39.08 15.59
C LEU A 201 11.33 -38.42 14.97
N ALA A 202 12.00 -39.05 14.00
CA ALA A 202 13.11 -38.43 13.28
C ALA A 202 12.66 -37.20 12.48
N ALA A 203 11.50 -37.26 11.82
CA ALA A 203 10.94 -36.13 11.07
C ALA A 203 10.43 -34.98 11.97
N ALA A 204 10.01 -35.27 13.20
CA ALA A 204 9.55 -34.29 14.17
C ALA A 204 10.64 -33.82 15.16
N ASN A 205 11.87 -34.33 15.01
CA ASN A 205 12.96 -33.98 15.91
C ASN A 205 13.48 -32.57 15.59
N ILE A 206 12.99 -31.58 16.34
CA ILE A 206 13.39 -30.18 16.17
C ILE A 206 14.90 -29.98 16.32
N ALA A 207 15.58 -30.78 17.16
CA ALA A 207 17.02 -30.68 17.33
C ALA A 207 17.83 -31.12 16.09
N ALA A 208 17.21 -31.89 15.18
CA ALA A 208 17.81 -32.30 13.92
C ALA A 208 17.55 -31.28 12.78
N PHE A 209 16.68 -30.30 12.99
CA PHE A 209 16.38 -29.29 11.98
C PHE A 209 17.58 -28.37 11.73
N PRO A 210 17.78 -27.90 10.49
CA PRO A 210 18.77 -26.87 10.22
C PRO A 210 18.42 -25.62 11.04
N PRO A 211 19.44 -24.85 11.48
CA PRO A 211 19.18 -23.59 12.18
C PRO A 211 18.35 -22.64 11.29
N PRO A 212 17.45 -21.84 11.87
CA PRO A 212 16.65 -20.89 11.12
C PRO A 212 17.52 -20.02 10.24
N ARG A 213 17.20 -19.93 8.94
CA ARG A 213 17.97 -19.13 8.00
C ARG A 213 17.55 -17.66 8.12
N PRO A 214 18.47 -16.73 8.45
CA PRO A 214 18.18 -15.31 8.35
C PRO A 214 18.10 -14.96 6.87
N MET A 215 16.87 -14.81 6.37
CA MET A 215 16.57 -14.48 4.97
C MET A 215 15.39 -13.53 4.94
N VAL A 216 15.48 -12.49 4.10
CA VAL A 216 14.40 -11.52 3.90
C VAL A 216 13.78 -11.80 2.55
N ARG A 217 12.59 -12.37 2.54
CA ARG A 217 11.93 -12.83 1.32
C ARG A 217 11.18 -11.71 0.61
N ALA A 218 11.30 -11.68 -0.72
CA ALA A 218 10.44 -10.87 -1.59
C ALA A 218 9.05 -11.51 -1.78
N ASP A 219 8.99 -12.84 -1.73
CA ASP A 219 7.80 -13.67 -1.94
C ASP A 219 7.89 -14.89 -0.99
N PRO A 220 6.78 -15.37 -0.39
CA PRO A 220 6.79 -16.57 0.43
C PRO A 220 7.44 -17.81 -0.20
N LEU A 221 7.32 -17.99 -1.52
CA LEU A 221 7.92 -19.09 -2.27
C LEU A 221 9.29 -18.72 -2.88
N GLY A 222 9.66 -17.44 -2.79
CA GLY A 222 10.91 -16.91 -3.28
C GLY A 222 12.10 -17.48 -2.52
N LYS A 223 13.07 -18.02 -3.27
CA LYS A 223 14.38 -18.43 -2.73
C LYS A 223 15.40 -17.28 -2.71
N GLU A 224 15.03 -16.13 -3.27
CA GLU A 224 15.88 -14.95 -3.34
C GLU A 224 15.83 -14.18 -2.02
N ASP A 225 17.02 -13.91 -1.47
CA ASP A 225 17.22 -13.10 -0.29
C ASP A 225 17.34 -11.63 -0.73
N LEU A 226 16.51 -10.76 -0.17
CA LEU A 226 16.56 -9.32 -0.44
C LEU A 226 17.77 -8.65 0.22
N LEU A 227 18.46 -9.33 1.13
CA LEU A 227 19.70 -8.83 1.71
C LEU A 227 20.84 -8.93 0.71
N THR A 228 21.63 -7.87 0.61
CA THR A 228 22.91 -7.93 -0.10
C THR A 228 23.88 -8.87 0.63
N SER A 229 24.84 -9.42 -0.10
CA SER A 229 25.87 -10.29 0.49
C SER A 229 26.63 -9.60 1.62
N GLU A 230 26.82 -8.28 1.53
CA GLU A 230 27.50 -7.48 2.56
C GLU A 230 26.65 -7.35 3.82
N GLN A 231 25.35 -7.01 3.69
CA GLN A 231 24.42 -6.93 4.83
C GLN A 231 24.33 -8.27 5.57
N ARG A 232 24.32 -9.38 4.82
CA ARG A 232 24.31 -10.73 5.39
C ARG A 232 25.56 -11.02 6.21
N GLN A 233 26.74 -10.70 5.69
CA GLN A 233 28.00 -10.89 6.42
C GLN A 233 28.05 -10.03 7.69
N GLN A 234 27.54 -8.80 7.64
CA GLN A 234 27.44 -7.93 8.82
C GLN A 234 26.50 -8.53 9.88
N TYR A 235 25.34 -9.04 9.46
CA TYR A 235 24.40 -9.73 10.35
C TYR A 235 25.05 -10.95 11.01
N GLU A 236 25.71 -11.81 10.22
CA GLU A 236 26.39 -13.02 10.72
C GLU A 236 27.52 -12.67 11.71
N ALA A 237 28.28 -11.61 11.44
CA ALA A 237 29.31 -11.12 12.34
C ALA A 237 28.73 -10.61 13.67
N GLU A 238 27.65 -9.82 13.65
CA GLU A 238 26.97 -9.34 14.86
C GLU A 238 26.29 -10.49 15.63
N TYR A 239 25.73 -11.47 14.93
CA TYR A 239 25.16 -12.67 15.51
C TYR A 239 26.23 -13.47 16.26
N ALA A 240 27.37 -13.74 15.63
CA ALA A 240 28.50 -14.44 16.25
C ALA A 240 29.08 -13.67 17.44
N ALA A 241 29.20 -12.34 17.32
CA ALA A 241 29.65 -11.48 18.42
C ALA A 241 28.66 -11.49 19.60
N SER A 242 27.36 -11.44 19.33
CA SER A 242 26.30 -11.49 20.33
C SER A 242 26.25 -12.85 21.03
N LYS A 243 26.46 -13.94 20.28
CA LYS A 243 26.56 -15.29 20.84
C LYS A 243 27.77 -15.43 21.78
N ARG A 244 28.96 -14.99 21.35
CA ARG A 244 30.17 -14.97 22.19
C ARG A 244 29.98 -14.11 23.44
N ARG A 245 29.26 -12.98 23.33
CA ARG A 245 28.94 -12.12 24.47
C ARG A 245 28.01 -12.83 25.44
N ALA A 246 26.93 -13.45 24.97
CA ALA A 246 26.00 -14.22 25.80
C ALA A 246 26.73 -15.34 26.57
N GLU A 247 27.58 -16.10 25.88
CA GLU A 247 28.41 -17.16 26.48
C GLU A 247 29.39 -16.59 27.51
N ARG A 248 30.07 -15.49 27.20
CA ARG A 248 31.05 -14.85 28.11
C ARG A 248 30.41 -14.29 29.38
N PHE A 249 29.20 -13.77 29.29
CA PHE A 249 28.51 -13.12 30.41
C PHE A 249 27.44 -14.00 31.07
N GLY A 250 27.21 -15.23 30.58
CA GLY A 250 26.16 -16.13 31.07
C GLY A 250 24.74 -15.55 30.91
N ALA A 251 24.55 -14.63 29.97
CA ALA A 251 23.27 -13.99 29.72
C ALA A 251 22.46 -14.78 28.67
N PRO A 252 21.12 -14.71 28.67
CA PRO A 252 20.33 -15.33 27.62
C PRO A 252 20.69 -14.72 26.27
N PHE A 253 20.98 -15.57 25.29
CA PHE A 253 21.29 -15.13 23.94
C PHE A 253 20.04 -14.54 23.28
N ALA A 254 20.15 -13.29 22.82
CA ALA A 254 19.14 -12.64 22.00
C ALA A 254 19.74 -12.38 20.61
N PRO A 255 19.17 -12.93 19.53
CA PRO A 255 19.67 -12.68 18.18
C PRO A 255 19.48 -11.20 17.80
N PRO A 256 20.42 -10.60 17.05
CA PRO A 256 20.24 -9.24 16.53
C PRO A 256 19.05 -9.18 15.57
N ASP A 257 18.36 -8.04 15.57
CA ASP A 257 17.24 -7.79 14.66
C ASP A 257 17.78 -7.47 13.26
N ILE A 258 17.39 -8.28 12.28
CA ILE A 258 17.83 -8.17 10.88
C ILE A 258 17.41 -6.85 10.24
N LYS A 259 16.34 -6.22 10.75
CA LYS A 259 15.88 -4.90 10.29
C LYS A 259 16.91 -3.80 10.43
N LYS A 260 17.86 -3.94 11.36
CA LYS A 260 18.93 -2.95 11.58
C LYS A 260 19.92 -2.87 10.41
N PHE A 261 19.95 -3.90 9.57
CA PHE A 261 20.86 -4.01 8.43
C PHE A 261 20.19 -3.62 7.10
N LEU A 262 18.87 -3.44 7.10
CA LEU A 262 18.11 -2.96 5.96
C LEU A 262 17.93 -1.44 6.03
N ASP A 263 17.75 -0.80 4.88
CA ASP A 263 17.30 0.59 4.87
C ASP A 263 15.89 0.66 5.48
N PRO A 264 15.64 1.51 6.51
CA PRO A 264 14.31 1.76 7.04
C PRO A 264 13.25 2.11 5.98
N ARG A 265 13.66 2.66 4.82
CA ARG A 265 12.77 2.87 3.67
C ARG A 265 12.32 1.55 3.04
N GLU A 266 13.23 0.62 2.79
CA GLU A 266 12.92 -0.71 2.24
C GLU A 266 12.03 -1.52 3.18
N VAL A 267 12.33 -1.51 4.48
CA VAL A 267 11.49 -2.17 5.49
C VAL A 267 10.06 -1.64 5.42
N ARG A 268 9.89 -0.31 5.36
CA ARG A 268 8.56 0.31 5.27
C ARG A 268 7.88 0.04 3.93
N LYS A 269 8.63 -0.01 2.84
CA LYS A 269 8.12 -0.39 1.52
C LYS A 269 7.60 -1.83 1.55
N LEU A 270 8.32 -2.77 2.17
CA LEU A 270 7.86 -4.15 2.35
C LEU A 270 6.58 -4.22 3.20
N GLN A 271 6.57 -3.53 4.35
CA GLN A 271 5.42 -3.52 5.27
C GLN A 271 4.17 -2.85 4.69
N ARG A 272 4.31 -1.92 3.75
CA ARG A 272 3.18 -1.22 3.10
C ARG A 272 2.74 -1.90 1.80
N SER A 273 3.70 -2.34 0.99
CA SER A 273 3.43 -3.05 -0.27
C SER A 273 2.85 -4.44 -0.05
N GLY A 274 3.06 -5.05 1.12
CA GLY A 274 2.40 -6.30 1.51
C GLY A 274 0.86 -6.23 1.49
N ALA A 275 0.29 -5.02 1.55
CA ALA A 275 -1.16 -4.79 1.41
C ALA A 275 -1.61 -4.61 -0.05
N ILE A 276 -0.69 -4.39 -0.99
CA ILE A 276 -1.02 -4.27 -2.42
C ILE A 276 -1.02 -5.68 -2.99
N VAL A 277 -2.19 -6.33 -2.92
CA VAL A 277 -2.48 -7.46 -3.80
C VAL A 277 -2.18 -6.99 -5.22
N PRO A 278 -1.36 -7.70 -6.02
CA PRO A 278 -1.29 -7.45 -7.44
C PRO A 278 -2.70 -7.73 -7.97
N GLY A 279 -3.50 -6.67 -8.07
CA GLY A 279 -4.86 -6.73 -8.55
C GLY A 279 -4.87 -7.05 -10.03
N PHE A 280 -6.06 -7.10 -10.61
CA PHE A 280 -6.23 -7.09 -12.04
C PHE A 280 -5.47 -5.86 -12.62
N SER A 281 -4.36 -6.08 -13.32
CA SER A 281 -3.63 -5.03 -14.01
C SER A 281 -4.57 -4.43 -15.05
N THR A 282 -5.13 -3.26 -14.78
CA THR A 282 -6.21 -2.69 -15.58
C THR A 282 -5.68 -2.05 -16.85
N GLY A 283 -4.77 -2.65 -17.62
CA GLY A 283 -4.39 -2.03 -18.89
C GLY A 283 -3.16 -2.56 -19.58
N ILE A 284 -2.97 -2.00 -20.77
CA ILE A 284 -1.77 -2.12 -21.59
C ILE A 284 -0.88 -0.93 -21.24
N ASP A 285 0.44 -1.12 -21.23
CA ASP A 285 1.40 -0.04 -21.13
C ASP A 285 1.26 0.92 -22.33
N ILE A 286 0.59 2.05 -22.12
CA ILE A 286 0.39 3.07 -23.16
C ILE A 286 1.73 3.72 -23.55
N THR A 287 2.73 3.64 -22.68
CA THR A 287 4.06 4.24 -22.91
C THR A 287 5.04 3.30 -23.61
N SER A 288 4.73 2.01 -23.72
CA SER A 288 5.56 1.05 -24.43
C SER A 288 5.61 1.35 -25.93
N GLN A 289 6.80 1.21 -26.53
CA GLN A 289 7.01 1.38 -27.97
C GLN A 289 6.12 0.45 -28.80
N GLU A 290 5.81 -0.75 -28.30
CA GLU A 290 4.92 -1.68 -28.98
C GLU A 290 3.48 -1.15 -29.04
N GLU A 291 2.99 -0.53 -27.97
CA GLU A 291 1.63 0.01 -27.95
C GLU A 291 1.55 1.32 -28.74
N GLN A 292 2.60 2.14 -28.69
CA GLN A 292 2.75 3.33 -29.54
C GLN A 292 2.71 2.95 -31.03
N SER A 293 3.48 1.94 -31.45
CA SER A 293 3.48 1.48 -32.84
C SER A 293 2.16 0.82 -33.26
N LYS A 294 1.54 -0.01 -32.42
CA LYS A 294 0.18 -0.54 -32.66
C LYS A 294 -0.85 0.57 -32.79
N ARG A 295 -0.69 1.66 -32.02
CA ARG A 295 -1.54 2.84 -32.11
C ARG A 295 -1.31 3.60 -33.41
N GLU A 296 -0.06 3.83 -33.82
CA GLU A 296 0.28 4.42 -35.12
C GLU A 296 -0.31 3.60 -36.28
N GLN A 297 -0.24 2.27 -36.20
CA GLN A 297 -0.85 1.39 -37.18
C GLN A 297 -2.38 1.49 -37.18
N ARG A 298 -3.02 1.58 -36.01
CA ARG A 298 -4.47 1.84 -35.92
C ARG A 298 -4.83 3.19 -36.53
N MET A 299 -4.07 4.25 -36.23
CA MET A 299 -4.31 5.57 -36.82
C MET A 299 -4.19 5.53 -38.35
N LYS A 300 -3.18 4.84 -38.89
CA LYS A 300 -3.03 4.62 -40.34
C LYS A 300 -4.16 3.78 -40.95
N ARG A 301 -4.78 2.88 -40.19
CA ARG A 301 -5.89 2.03 -40.66
C ARG A 301 -7.24 2.73 -40.61
N PHE A 302 -7.42 3.66 -39.67
CA PHE A 302 -8.69 4.34 -39.41
C PHE A 302 -8.68 5.81 -39.87
N ASP A 303 -7.67 6.21 -40.66
CA ASP A 303 -7.45 7.59 -41.13
C ASP A 303 -7.62 8.64 -40.01
N THR A 304 -7.15 8.29 -38.81
CA THR A 304 -7.26 9.19 -37.66
C THR A 304 -6.29 10.35 -37.88
N PRO A 305 -6.73 11.62 -37.77
CA PRO A 305 -5.88 12.77 -38.01
C PRO A 305 -4.60 12.75 -37.18
N GLN A 306 -3.46 13.12 -37.75
CA GLN A 306 -2.17 13.13 -37.06
C GLN A 306 -2.15 14.02 -35.80
N PHE A 307 -2.99 15.04 -35.74
CA PHE A 307 -3.08 15.89 -34.54
C PHE A 307 -3.69 15.16 -33.32
N ALA A 308 -4.37 14.02 -33.53
CA ALA A 308 -4.98 13.22 -32.46
C ALA A 308 -3.98 12.29 -31.73
N VAL A 309 -2.72 12.29 -32.15
CA VAL A 309 -1.64 11.49 -31.55
C VAL A 309 -1.33 12.01 -30.14
N GLU A 310 -1.22 13.33 -30.01
CA GLU A 310 -0.98 14.04 -28.75
C GLU A 310 -2.27 14.05 -27.93
N TYR A 311 -2.28 13.36 -26.79
CA TYR A 311 -3.43 13.35 -25.86
C TYR A 311 -3.47 14.64 -25.03
N THR A 312 -3.66 15.78 -25.69
CA THR A 312 -3.99 17.02 -24.99
C THR A 312 -5.50 17.18 -24.88
N ALA A 313 -5.97 17.92 -23.88
CA ALA A 313 -7.40 18.19 -23.73
C ALA A 313 -7.99 18.92 -24.97
N GLU A 314 -7.15 19.61 -25.75
CA GLU A 314 -7.55 20.33 -26.95
C GLU A 314 -7.77 19.42 -28.14
N THR A 315 -6.87 18.46 -28.37
CA THR A 315 -6.98 17.50 -29.47
C THR A 315 -8.18 16.57 -29.25
N ALA A 316 -8.46 16.19 -28.00
CA ALA A 316 -9.65 15.43 -27.63
C ALA A 316 -10.95 16.19 -27.96
N LYS A 317 -11.03 17.49 -27.62
CA LYS A 317 -12.19 18.34 -27.96
C LYS A 317 -12.33 18.57 -29.46
N ALA A 318 -11.22 18.75 -30.18
CA ALA A 318 -11.23 18.90 -31.63
C ALA A 318 -11.74 17.63 -32.33
N LEU A 319 -11.38 16.46 -31.81
CA LEU A 319 -11.90 15.18 -32.29
C LEU A 319 -13.40 15.02 -32.02
N GLU A 320 -13.88 15.41 -30.82
CA GLU A 320 -15.30 15.41 -30.45
C GLU A 320 -16.14 16.34 -31.35
N GLN A 321 -15.54 17.44 -31.81
CA GLN A 321 -16.14 18.38 -32.75
C GLN A 321 -16.05 17.93 -34.22
N GLY A 322 -15.47 16.76 -34.49
CA GLY A 322 -15.32 16.22 -35.86
C GLY A 322 -14.34 17.01 -36.72
N MET A 323 -13.42 17.76 -36.11
CA MET A 323 -12.49 18.64 -36.83
C MET A 323 -11.51 17.82 -37.67
N THR A 324 -11.40 18.16 -38.95
CA THR A 324 -10.51 17.47 -39.90
C THR A 324 -9.05 17.92 -39.75
N GLN A 325 -8.11 17.18 -40.33
CA GLN A 325 -6.68 17.53 -40.27
C GLN A 325 -6.37 18.88 -40.94
N GLU A 326 -7.07 19.21 -42.02
CA GLU A 326 -6.91 20.49 -42.72
C GLU A 326 -7.47 21.66 -41.90
N GLU A 327 -8.64 21.48 -41.29
CA GLU A 327 -9.26 22.48 -40.40
C GLU A 327 -8.40 22.74 -39.14
N TRP A 328 -7.79 21.70 -38.59
CA TRP A 328 -6.85 21.85 -37.48
C TRP A 328 -5.60 22.63 -37.90
N ALA A 329 -5.01 22.31 -39.05
CA ALA A 329 -3.86 23.03 -39.58
C ALA A 329 -4.18 24.48 -39.96
N GLU A 330 -5.39 24.76 -40.43
CA GLU A 330 -5.88 26.12 -40.68
C GLU A 330 -6.08 26.90 -39.38
N LYS A 331 -6.69 26.27 -38.37
CA LYS A 331 -6.83 26.87 -37.03
C LYS A 331 -5.47 27.20 -36.40
N GLN A 332 -4.47 26.34 -36.57
CA GLN A 332 -3.10 26.61 -36.13
C GLN A 332 -2.48 27.80 -36.89
N ARG A 333 -2.63 27.86 -38.21
CA ARG A 333 -2.17 29.00 -39.03
C ARG A 333 -2.87 30.31 -38.65
N ASP A 334 -4.15 30.26 -38.35
CA ASP A 334 -4.92 31.44 -37.95
C ASP A 334 -4.58 31.88 -36.53
N GLN A 335 -4.32 30.93 -35.62
CA GLN A 335 -3.79 31.21 -34.28
C GLN A 335 -2.38 31.82 -34.36
N GLU A 336 -1.54 31.36 -35.29
CA GLU A 336 -0.21 31.95 -35.55
C GLU A 336 -0.30 33.35 -36.17
N LYS A 337 -1.22 33.59 -37.11
CA LYS A 337 -1.50 34.94 -37.64
C LYS A 337 -2.02 35.89 -36.55
N LEU A 338 -2.87 35.39 -35.65
CA LEU A 338 -3.35 36.12 -34.49
C LEU A 338 -2.20 36.46 -33.55
N ARG A 339 -1.30 35.52 -33.24
CA ARG A 339 -0.08 35.77 -32.47
C ARG A 339 0.84 36.80 -33.14
N ALA A 340 1.09 36.66 -34.44
CA ALA A 340 1.91 37.61 -35.20
C ALA A 340 1.28 39.01 -35.24
N ARG A 341 -0.05 39.10 -35.25
CA ARG A 341 -0.78 40.36 -35.13
C ARG A 341 -0.65 40.92 -33.70
N ALA A 342 -0.87 40.12 -32.67
CA ALA A 342 -0.72 40.52 -31.27
C ALA A 342 0.70 41.07 -30.99
N GLN A 343 1.73 40.38 -31.47
CA GLN A 343 3.13 40.84 -31.41
C GLN A 343 3.35 42.19 -32.10
N LYS A 344 2.73 42.42 -33.27
CA LYS A 344 2.80 43.71 -33.97
C LYS A 344 2.09 44.85 -33.24
N PHE A 345 1.11 44.54 -32.39
CA PHE A 345 0.36 45.51 -31.58
C PHE A 345 0.92 45.68 -30.16
N GLY A 346 2.08 45.07 -29.86
CA GLY A 346 2.74 45.23 -28.56
C GLY A 346 2.02 44.51 -27.40
N LEU A 347 1.07 43.63 -27.70
CA LEU A 347 0.53 42.69 -26.72
C LEU A 347 1.57 41.58 -26.57
N SER A 348 2.22 41.49 -25.41
CA SER A 348 3.16 40.38 -25.16
C SER A 348 2.39 39.07 -25.26
N ALA A 349 3.07 38.00 -25.70
CA ALA A 349 2.48 36.66 -25.82
C ALA A 349 1.92 36.10 -24.49
N GLU A 350 2.09 36.83 -23.38
CA GLU A 350 1.63 36.50 -22.03
C GLU A 350 0.13 36.76 -21.82
N GLU A 351 -0.51 37.62 -22.63
CA GLU A 351 -1.95 37.96 -22.50
C GLU A 351 -2.88 37.08 -23.36
N ASP A 352 -2.31 36.17 -24.17
CA ASP A 352 -3.06 35.31 -25.10
C ASP A 352 -3.55 34.02 -24.37
N HIS A 353 -4.56 34.15 -23.51
CA HIS A 353 -5.08 33.13 -22.59
C HIS A 353 -5.54 31.78 -23.19
N SER A 354 -5.42 31.56 -24.50
CA SER A 354 -5.93 30.37 -25.17
C SER A 354 -4.92 29.26 -25.42
N ASN A 355 -3.60 29.51 -25.33
CA ASN A 355 -2.59 28.43 -25.49
C ASN A 355 -1.20 28.75 -24.90
N VAL A 356 -1.13 29.56 -23.84
CA VAL A 356 0.13 29.75 -23.10
C VAL A 356 0.42 28.46 -22.33
N VAL A 357 1.28 27.62 -22.91
CA VAL A 357 2.09 26.69 -22.14
C VAL A 357 2.71 27.52 -21.01
N PRO A 358 2.44 27.22 -19.72
CA PRO A 358 2.78 28.12 -18.64
C PRO A 358 4.29 28.20 -18.45
N THR A 359 4.94 29.05 -19.22
CA THR A 359 6.29 29.54 -18.97
C THR A 359 6.18 30.47 -17.77
N GLY A 360 6.78 30.10 -16.64
CA GLY A 360 6.72 30.90 -15.40
C GLY A 360 5.78 30.37 -14.32
N ILE A 361 5.71 29.04 -14.14
CA ILE A 361 5.02 28.43 -13.00
C ILE A 361 5.74 28.83 -11.69
N LYS A 362 5.20 29.86 -11.02
CA LYS A 362 5.70 30.34 -9.73
C LYS A 362 4.86 29.78 -8.59
N ALA A 363 5.56 29.26 -7.59
CA ALA A 363 4.95 28.94 -6.30
C ALA A 363 4.35 30.20 -5.66
N ALA A 364 3.23 30.05 -4.96
CA ALA A 364 2.52 31.15 -4.31
C ALA A 364 3.36 31.87 -3.25
N SER A 365 4.30 31.17 -2.62
CA SER A 365 5.25 31.78 -1.69
C SER A 365 6.61 31.10 -1.69
N ALA A 366 7.62 31.81 -1.16
CA ALA A 366 8.98 31.27 -1.00
C ALA A 366 9.01 30.06 -0.06
N LYS A 367 8.07 29.96 0.90
CA LYS A 367 7.92 28.76 1.74
C LYS A 367 7.56 27.56 0.88
N VAL A 368 6.48 27.66 0.11
CA VAL A 368 6.02 26.59 -0.79
C VAL A 368 7.16 26.19 -1.73
N ARG A 369 7.82 27.17 -2.37
CA ARG A 369 8.97 26.92 -3.26
C ARG A 369 10.09 26.10 -2.62
N ARG A 370 10.43 26.35 -1.35
CA ARG A 370 11.47 25.60 -0.61
C ARG A 370 11.04 24.19 -0.22
N GLU A 371 9.74 23.93 -0.17
CA GLU A 371 9.18 22.62 0.14
C GLU A 371 9.06 21.72 -1.11
N ARG A 372 9.26 22.27 -2.31
CA ARG A 372 9.33 21.49 -3.55
C ARG A 372 10.50 20.53 -3.49
N TYR A 373 10.21 19.25 -3.69
CA TYR A 373 11.21 18.20 -3.69
C TYR A 373 11.45 17.71 -5.13
N ASP A 374 12.45 18.31 -5.75
CA ASP A 374 12.90 17.98 -7.10
C ASP A 374 13.82 16.74 -7.09
N VAL A 375 13.86 16.04 -8.22
CA VAL A 375 14.67 14.84 -8.43
C VAL A 375 16.15 15.20 -8.41
N LYS A 376 16.86 14.60 -7.46
CA LYS A 376 18.30 14.77 -7.28
C LYS A 376 19.09 14.08 -8.39
N ALA A 377 20.31 14.55 -8.61
CA ALA A 377 21.24 13.84 -9.47
C ALA A 377 21.56 12.45 -8.86
N PRO A 378 21.74 11.42 -9.71
CA PRO A 378 22.21 10.11 -9.25
C PRO A 378 23.54 10.25 -8.51
N VAL A 379 23.74 9.46 -7.45
CA VAL A 379 24.98 9.47 -6.64
C VAL A 379 26.18 9.00 -7.47
N VAL A 380 25.94 8.15 -8.47
CA VAL A 380 26.95 7.65 -9.41
C VAL A 380 26.77 8.34 -10.75
N GLU A 381 27.81 9.02 -11.23
CA GLU A 381 27.81 9.66 -12.55
C GLU A 381 27.55 8.61 -13.64
N GLY A 382 26.51 8.85 -14.46
CA GLY A 382 26.12 7.98 -15.58
C GLY A 382 24.93 7.05 -15.33
N GLN A 383 24.41 6.96 -14.09
CA GLN A 383 23.23 6.13 -13.79
C GLN A 383 21.93 6.93 -14.01
N SER A 384 20.95 6.38 -14.72
CA SER A 384 19.63 7.03 -14.87
C SER A 384 18.85 7.02 -13.55
N VAL A 385 18.09 8.09 -13.28
CA VAL A 385 17.18 8.12 -12.13
C VAL A 385 16.13 7.01 -12.29
N LEU A 386 15.96 6.20 -11.24
CA LEU A 386 14.93 5.17 -11.20
C LEU A 386 13.60 5.78 -10.72
N PHE A 387 12.62 5.77 -11.61
CA PHE A 387 11.25 6.14 -11.29
C PHE A 387 10.43 4.92 -10.89
N ARG A 388 9.52 5.13 -9.96
CA ARG A 388 8.50 4.17 -9.55
C ARG A 388 7.39 4.14 -10.60
N ASP A 389 7.10 2.96 -11.12
CA ASP A 389 5.99 2.78 -12.05
C ASP A 389 4.65 2.67 -11.31
N ASP A 390 4.66 2.29 -10.03
CA ASP A 390 3.45 2.14 -9.21
C ASP A 390 2.93 3.46 -8.61
N ALA A 391 3.66 4.59 -8.74
CA ALA A 391 3.36 5.78 -7.95
C ALA A 391 3.61 7.12 -8.65
N LEU A 392 2.80 8.12 -8.30
CA LEU A 392 2.96 9.51 -8.72
C LEU A 392 3.25 10.40 -7.53
N HIS A 393 4.16 11.35 -7.68
CA HIS A 393 4.41 12.39 -6.71
C HIS A 393 3.61 13.66 -7.09
N MET A 394 2.84 14.18 -6.14
CA MET A 394 2.03 15.38 -6.27
C MET A 394 2.54 16.48 -5.35
N TYR A 395 2.68 17.69 -5.89
CA TYR A 395 3.13 18.87 -5.16
C TYR A 395 2.23 20.07 -5.48
N SER A 396 1.80 20.80 -4.44
CA SER A 396 0.98 22.00 -4.59
C SER A 396 1.84 23.25 -4.79
N LEU A 397 1.48 24.06 -5.76
CA LEU A 397 2.06 25.39 -5.97
C LEU A 397 1.46 26.46 -5.06
N ASP A 398 0.31 26.16 -4.44
CA ASP A 398 -0.46 27.11 -3.64
C ASP A 398 -0.32 26.84 -2.13
N GLU A 399 -0.57 27.86 -1.32
CA GLU A 399 -0.51 27.75 0.13
C GLU A 399 -1.68 26.96 0.73
N LYS A 400 -1.48 26.49 1.97
CA LYS A 400 -2.51 25.79 2.78
C LYS A 400 -3.05 24.53 2.09
N PHE A 401 -2.20 23.82 1.36
CA PHE A 401 -2.55 22.52 0.76
C PHE A 401 -2.95 21.46 1.79
N GLN A 402 -2.51 21.59 3.05
CA GLN A 402 -3.01 20.83 4.21
C GLN A 402 -4.54 20.81 4.41
N GLN A 403 -5.29 21.66 3.69
CA GLN A 403 -6.75 21.64 3.68
C GLN A 403 -7.33 20.56 2.74
N VAL A 404 -6.55 20.11 1.75
CA VAL A 404 -6.86 18.96 0.90
C VAL A 404 -6.63 17.69 1.72
N ARG A 405 -7.67 16.87 1.84
CA ARG A 405 -7.63 15.62 2.61
C ARG A 405 -7.26 14.45 1.72
N THR A 406 -6.87 13.33 2.33
CA THR A 406 -6.66 12.06 1.62
C THR A 406 -7.85 11.70 0.72
N SER A 407 -9.10 11.88 1.19
CA SER A 407 -10.29 11.63 0.37
C SER A 407 -10.33 12.48 -0.89
N ASP A 408 -9.96 13.75 -0.82
CA ASP A 408 -9.97 14.66 -1.98
C ASP A 408 -8.92 14.23 -3.02
N VAL A 409 -7.75 13.76 -2.57
CA VAL A 409 -6.71 13.21 -3.45
C VAL A 409 -7.16 11.89 -4.07
N MET A 410 -7.79 11.01 -3.30
CA MET A 410 -8.33 9.75 -3.83
C MET A 410 -9.44 10.01 -4.86
N ASP A 411 -10.29 11.00 -4.63
CA ASP A 411 -11.33 11.43 -5.57
C ASP A 411 -10.74 12.03 -6.85
N TYR A 412 -9.66 12.81 -6.74
CA TYR A 412 -8.95 13.36 -7.91
C TYR A 412 -8.45 12.25 -8.86
N PHE A 413 -8.01 11.11 -8.29
CA PHE A 413 -7.55 9.95 -9.05
C PHE A 413 -8.60 8.85 -9.21
N VAL A 414 -9.88 9.07 -8.87
CA VAL A 414 -10.90 8.01 -8.76
C VAL A 414 -11.03 7.13 -10.01
N GLY A 415 -10.90 7.72 -11.21
CA GLY A 415 -10.96 7.00 -12.48
C GLY A 415 -9.82 6.01 -12.72
N TYR A 416 -8.77 6.07 -11.90
CA TYR A 416 -7.56 5.26 -11.97
C TYR A 416 -7.40 4.33 -10.75
N GLY A 417 -8.34 4.31 -9.80
CA GLY A 417 -8.28 3.40 -8.65
C GLY A 417 -7.01 3.52 -7.80
N PRO A 418 -6.73 4.68 -7.19
CA PRO A 418 -5.58 4.85 -6.30
C PRO A 418 -5.69 3.89 -5.10
N ALA A 419 -4.57 3.29 -4.70
CA ALA A 419 -4.53 2.37 -3.58
C ALA A 419 -4.49 3.12 -2.24
N TYR A 420 -3.55 4.06 -2.10
CA TYR A 420 -3.41 4.90 -0.91
C TYR A 420 -2.52 6.12 -1.17
N VAL A 421 -2.47 7.04 -0.21
CA VAL A 421 -1.71 8.29 -0.27
C VAL A 421 -0.69 8.37 0.86
N GLU A 422 0.56 8.65 0.50
CA GLU A 422 1.70 8.86 1.39
C GLU A 422 2.00 10.35 1.51
N TRP A 423 1.60 10.97 2.62
CA TRP A 423 1.89 12.38 2.86
C TRP A 423 3.37 12.59 3.22
N PHE A 424 4.06 13.42 2.44
CA PHE A 424 5.47 13.74 2.64
C PHE A 424 5.61 14.99 3.52
N ASN A 425 4.93 16.08 3.14
CA ASN A 425 4.87 17.32 3.90
C ASN A 425 3.46 17.96 3.75
N ASP A 426 3.29 19.21 4.20
CA ASP A 426 2.00 19.93 4.14
C ASP A 426 1.63 20.41 2.72
N SER A 427 2.54 20.25 1.75
CA SER A 427 2.44 20.72 0.37
C SER A 427 2.65 19.63 -0.69
N SER A 428 3.00 18.40 -0.30
CA SER A 428 3.25 17.28 -1.20
C SER A 428 2.91 15.92 -0.62
N CYS A 429 2.53 15.01 -1.52
CA CYS A 429 2.24 13.62 -1.20
C CYS A 429 2.53 12.73 -2.40
N THR A 430 2.71 11.44 -2.14
CA THR A 430 2.93 10.40 -3.14
C THR A 430 1.68 9.51 -3.19
N ILE A 431 1.11 9.31 -4.37
CA ILE A 431 -0.08 8.50 -4.61
C ILE A 431 0.40 7.17 -5.17
N VAL A 432 0.02 6.08 -4.50
CA VAL A 432 0.40 4.72 -4.88
C VAL A 432 -0.80 4.03 -5.52
N PHE A 433 -0.57 3.34 -6.63
CA PHE A 433 -1.55 2.58 -7.39
C PHE A 433 -1.30 1.08 -7.21
N GLN A 434 -2.33 0.26 -7.47
CA GLN A 434 -2.20 -1.20 -7.38
C GLN A 434 -1.46 -1.81 -8.58
N ASP A 435 -1.32 -1.05 -9.67
CA ASP A 435 -0.83 -1.51 -10.96
C ASP A 435 0.21 -0.53 -11.53
N ASN A 436 1.28 -1.09 -12.08
CA ASN A 436 2.45 -0.37 -12.60
C ASN A 436 2.12 0.52 -13.81
N PHE A 437 1.06 0.19 -14.57
CA PHE A 437 0.71 0.99 -15.76
C PHE A 437 -0.27 2.11 -15.43
N THR A 438 -0.94 2.02 -14.28
CA THR A 438 -2.04 2.92 -13.94
C THR A 438 -1.55 4.31 -13.56
N ALA A 439 -0.39 4.42 -12.90
CA ALA A 439 0.24 5.70 -12.60
C ALA A 439 0.56 6.49 -13.88
N ALA A 440 1.16 5.84 -14.89
CA ALA A 440 1.50 6.48 -16.16
C ALA A 440 0.25 6.99 -16.90
N ARG A 441 -0.83 6.19 -16.91
CA ARG A 441 -2.12 6.61 -17.52
C ARG A 441 -2.74 7.80 -16.80
N ALA A 442 -2.73 7.78 -15.48
CA ALA A 442 -3.23 8.88 -14.66
C ALA A 442 -2.44 10.16 -14.91
N LEU A 443 -1.12 10.07 -15.03
CA LEU A 443 -0.25 11.20 -15.33
C LEU A 443 -0.61 11.83 -16.69
N ILE A 444 -0.64 11.03 -17.75
CA ILE A 444 -0.94 11.53 -19.11
C ILE A 444 -2.32 12.18 -19.19
N ALA A 445 -3.32 11.60 -18.52
CA ALA A 445 -4.70 12.07 -18.66
C ALA A 445 -5.07 13.25 -17.74
N LEU A 446 -4.42 13.37 -16.58
CA LEU A 446 -4.72 14.41 -15.58
C LEU A 446 -3.74 15.57 -15.58
N SER A 447 -2.74 15.56 -16.48
CA SER A 447 -1.70 16.57 -16.51
C SER A 447 -1.22 16.93 -17.91
N GLN A 448 -0.50 18.05 -18.02
CA GLN A 448 0.12 18.55 -19.24
C GLN A 448 1.63 18.67 -19.03
N GLU A 449 2.43 18.26 -20.01
CA GLU A 449 3.89 18.37 -19.96
C GLU A 449 4.32 19.83 -19.85
N ILE A 450 5.29 20.10 -18.96
CA ILE A 450 5.86 21.43 -18.79
C ILE A 450 7.18 21.49 -19.58
N PRO A 451 7.38 22.49 -20.45
CA PRO A 451 8.65 22.69 -21.13
C PRO A 451 9.79 22.97 -20.16
N PRO A 452 11.04 22.71 -20.58
CA PRO A 452 12.21 23.02 -19.78
C PRO A 452 12.20 24.46 -19.27
N GLN A 453 12.41 24.65 -17.97
CA GLN A 453 12.44 25.96 -17.32
C GLN A 453 13.88 26.49 -17.18
N THR A 454 14.01 27.81 -17.11
CA THR A 454 15.25 28.54 -16.81
C THR A 454 15.12 29.32 -15.50
N LEU A 455 16.24 29.45 -14.78
CA LEU A 455 16.43 30.28 -13.62
C LEU A 455 17.16 31.56 -14.03
N LYS A 456 16.67 32.69 -13.55
CA LYS A 456 17.38 33.97 -13.64
C LYS A 456 18.45 34.01 -12.54
N GLN A 457 19.72 33.99 -12.93
CA GLN A 457 20.83 34.18 -11.99
C GLN A 457 21.35 35.62 -12.12
N LYS A 458 21.51 36.30 -10.98
CA LYS A 458 22.26 37.56 -10.93
C LYS A 458 23.74 37.22 -11.02
N LYS A 459 24.43 37.77 -12.01
CA LYS A 459 25.88 37.64 -12.15
C LYS A 459 26.56 38.41 -11.03
N GLU A 460 27.08 37.72 -10.02
CA GLU A 460 27.97 38.35 -9.03
C GLU A 460 29.27 38.75 -9.75
N LYS A 461 29.61 40.05 -9.71
CA LYS A 461 30.92 40.56 -10.18
C LYS A 461 32.01 39.90 -9.33
N THR A 462 32.67 38.89 -9.87
CA THR A 462 33.93 38.38 -9.33
C THR A 462 35.02 39.39 -9.68
N GLU A 463 35.39 40.25 -8.74
CA GLU A 463 36.67 40.95 -8.76
C GLU A 463 37.76 39.90 -8.50
N ASP A 464 38.59 39.60 -9.50
CA ASP A 464 40.03 39.45 -9.27
C ASP A 464 40.89 39.33 -10.54
N ALA A 465 42.10 39.89 -10.40
CA ALA A 465 43.29 39.95 -11.28
C ALA A 465 43.34 41.14 -12.28
N SER A 466 44.35 42.05 -12.27
CA SER A 466 45.72 41.94 -11.75
C SER A 466 46.50 43.29 -11.72
N ALA A 467 47.29 43.47 -10.65
CA ALA A 467 48.72 43.88 -10.63
C ALA A 467 49.19 45.37 -10.58
N LEU A 468 49.86 45.66 -9.45
CA LEU A 468 51.16 46.35 -9.26
C LEU A 468 51.26 47.89 -9.10
N VAL A 469 51.63 48.29 -7.86
CA VAL A 469 52.54 49.38 -7.42
C VAL A 469 52.05 50.83 -7.69
N GLU A 470 51.84 51.72 -6.72
CA GLU A 470 52.88 52.38 -5.91
C GLU A 470 52.24 53.21 -4.75
N ASP A 471 52.94 53.29 -3.61
CA ASP A 471 52.73 54.17 -2.45
C ASP A 471 52.57 55.66 -2.82
N VAL A 472 51.65 56.42 -2.19
CA VAL A 472 51.88 57.73 -1.51
C VAL A 472 50.69 58.09 -0.60
N ASP A 473 51.03 58.58 0.60
CA ASP A 473 50.22 59.10 1.70
C ASP A 473 49.17 60.20 1.40
N MET A 474 48.18 60.23 2.31
CA MET A 474 47.18 61.25 2.65
C MET A 474 47.58 62.73 2.50
N ALA A 475 46.71 63.54 1.87
CA ALA A 475 46.27 64.86 2.36
C ALA A 475 45.09 65.45 1.56
N ASP A 476 43.95 65.58 2.25
CA ASP A 476 43.00 66.72 2.32
C ASP A 476 42.72 67.61 1.09
N ALA A 477 41.44 67.68 0.66
CA ALA A 477 40.66 68.93 0.49
C ALA A 477 39.37 68.74 -0.36
N GLU A 478 38.23 68.91 0.31
CA GLU A 478 36.99 69.62 -0.05
C GLU A 478 36.65 69.99 -1.52
N ALA A 479 35.45 69.54 -1.93
CA ALA A 479 34.33 70.32 -2.50
C ALA A 479 34.10 70.44 -4.03
N SER A 480 32.80 70.22 -4.36
CA SER A 480 31.98 70.67 -5.51
C SER A 480 32.19 70.02 -6.89
N ALA A 481 31.23 70.06 -7.81
CA ALA A 481 29.78 69.89 -7.82
C ALA A 481 29.43 69.59 -9.29
N ASP A 482 28.34 68.84 -9.46
CA ASP A 482 27.45 68.75 -10.62
C ASP A 482 27.81 67.94 -11.91
N ASP A 483 26.81 67.11 -12.26
CA ASP A 483 26.39 66.61 -13.57
C ASP A 483 27.27 65.63 -14.37
N ALA A 484 26.97 64.33 -14.22
CA ALA A 484 26.92 63.39 -15.35
C ALA A 484 26.09 62.13 -15.02
N ALA A 485 24.94 61.99 -15.69
CA ALA A 485 24.25 60.75 -16.06
C ALA A 485 24.25 59.57 -15.06
N MET A 486 23.10 59.35 -14.39
CA MET A 486 22.72 58.04 -13.86
C MET A 486 22.65 57.02 -15.01
N ALA A 487 23.77 56.37 -15.31
CA ALA A 487 23.81 55.14 -16.08
C ALA A 487 23.10 54.08 -15.24
N MET A 488 21.87 53.75 -15.64
CA MET A 488 21.14 52.59 -15.16
C MET A 488 22.01 51.36 -15.51
N GLU A 489 22.81 50.86 -14.56
CA GLU A 489 23.48 49.57 -14.70
C GLU A 489 22.36 48.53 -14.87
N VAL A 490 22.15 48.14 -16.13
CA VAL A 490 21.30 47.01 -16.48
C VAL A 490 21.98 45.79 -15.87
N GLU A 491 21.51 45.37 -14.70
CA GLU A 491 21.88 44.08 -14.11
C GLU A 491 21.55 43.00 -15.15
N GLU A 492 22.60 42.48 -15.80
CA GLU A 492 22.46 41.45 -16.82
C GLU A 492 22.05 40.14 -16.13
N GLU A 493 20.75 39.89 -16.04
CA GLU A 493 20.18 38.62 -15.57
C GLU A 493 20.49 37.54 -16.62
N VAL A 494 21.32 36.56 -16.26
CA VAL A 494 21.63 35.43 -17.14
C VAL A 494 20.62 34.33 -16.89
N GLU A 495 19.93 33.87 -17.93
CA GLU A 495 19.02 32.74 -17.87
C GLU A 495 19.82 31.42 -17.95
N VAL A 496 19.86 30.69 -16.84
CA VAL A 496 20.54 29.39 -16.73
C VAL A 496 19.48 28.29 -16.60
N PRO A 497 19.57 27.14 -17.29
CA PRO A 497 18.58 26.06 -17.18
C PRO A 497 18.35 25.58 -15.73
N ASP A 498 17.09 25.40 -15.33
CA ASP A 498 16.74 24.80 -14.03
C ASP A 498 16.94 23.27 -14.10
N VAL A 499 18.18 22.82 -13.91
CA VAL A 499 18.56 21.42 -14.10
C VAL A 499 17.75 20.46 -13.21
N GLU A 500 17.44 20.85 -11.97
CA GLU A 500 16.70 20.00 -11.03
C GLU A 500 15.22 19.90 -11.41
N PHE A 501 14.59 21.03 -11.76
CA PHE A 501 13.21 21.04 -12.22
C PHE A 501 13.05 20.22 -13.51
N ASN A 502 13.98 20.41 -14.47
CA ASN A 502 13.93 19.75 -15.75
C ASN A 502 14.18 18.24 -15.63
N ARG A 503 15.05 17.81 -14.70
CA ARG A 503 15.26 16.38 -14.40
C ARG A 503 14.01 15.72 -13.82
N SER A 504 13.21 16.49 -13.09
CA SER A 504 12.03 15.97 -12.38
C SER A 504 10.86 15.63 -13.30
N GLN A 505 10.89 16.07 -14.57
CA GLN A 505 9.84 15.82 -15.56
C GLN A 505 8.45 16.17 -14.99
N TRP A 506 8.32 17.38 -14.44
CA TRP A 506 7.06 17.83 -13.89
C TRP A 506 6.02 18.05 -14.99
N HIS A 507 4.80 17.63 -14.70
CA HIS A 507 3.60 17.95 -15.46
C HIS A 507 2.70 18.86 -14.63
N LEU A 508 2.00 19.78 -15.28
CA LEU A 508 0.99 20.60 -14.64
C LEU A 508 -0.31 19.81 -14.57
N GLY A 509 -0.72 19.42 -13.36
CA GLY A 509 -1.96 18.71 -13.13
C GLY A 509 -3.18 19.65 -13.17
N ASN A 510 -4.35 19.07 -13.46
CA ASN A 510 -5.61 19.77 -13.29
C ASN A 510 -5.75 20.27 -11.84
N PRO A 511 -6.31 21.48 -11.61
CA PRO A 511 -6.47 21.98 -10.25
C PRO A 511 -7.36 21.06 -9.40
N ILE A 512 -6.89 20.73 -8.20
CA ILE A 512 -7.62 19.90 -7.23
C ILE A 512 -8.52 20.76 -6.35
N GLY A 513 -9.71 20.29 -6.02
CA GLY A 513 -10.62 20.91 -5.04
C GLY A 513 -10.67 20.11 -3.74
N SER A 514 -11.30 20.65 -2.70
CA SER A 514 -11.59 19.89 -1.47
C SER A 514 -13.07 19.94 -1.17
N GLN A 515 -13.65 18.79 -0.80
CA GLN A 515 -15.06 18.73 -0.38
C GLN A 515 -15.32 19.54 0.90
N THR A 516 -14.29 19.75 1.72
CA THR A 516 -14.39 20.45 3.01
C THR A 516 -14.20 21.96 2.91
N GLN A 517 -13.80 22.45 1.74
CA GLN A 517 -13.54 23.86 1.47
C GLN A 517 -14.60 24.40 0.50
N PRO A 518 -14.74 25.74 0.37
CA PRO A 518 -15.64 26.32 -0.61
C PRO A 518 -15.35 25.78 -2.01
N ARG A 519 -16.40 25.50 -2.80
CA ARG A 519 -16.30 24.88 -4.13
C ARG A 519 -15.41 25.65 -5.11
N ASP A 520 -15.26 26.95 -4.91
CA ASP A 520 -14.45 27.83 -5.75
C ASP A 520 -12.96 27.73 -5.44
N LYS A 521 -12.59 27.17 -4.27
CA LYS A 521 -11.21 27.03 -3.87
C LYS A 521 -10.60 25.80 -4.51
N LYS A 522 -9.60 26.03 -5.36
CA LYS A 522 -8.81 25.01 -6.03
C LYS A 522 -7.33 25.27 -5.83
N TRP A 523 -6.54 24.22 -5.80
CA TRP A 523 -5.08 24.28 -5.70
C TRP A 523 -4.46 23.82 -7.01
N ARG A 524 -3.48 24.57 -7.48
CA ARG A 524 -2.65 24.19 -8.63
C ARG A 524 -1.63 23.15 -8.18
N VAL A 525 -1.55 22.04 -8.92
CA VAL A 525 -0.69 20.91 -8.57
C VAL A 525 0.26 20.56 -9.70
N LEU A 526 1.47 20.16 -9.33
CA LEU A 526 2.45 19.52 -10.19
C LEU A 526 2.43 18.02 -9.93
N LEU A 527 2.52 17.24 -11.00
CA LEU A 527 2.55 15.78 -10.97
C LEU A 527 3.82 15.29 -11.66
N ARG A 528 4.47 14.26 -11.12
CA ARG A 528 5.55 13.53 -11.79
C ARG A 528 5.53 12.06 -11.38
N LYS A 529 6.25 11.20 -12.10
CA LYS A 529 6.53 9.86 -11.56
C LYS A 529 7.30 9.98 -10.24
N ALA A 530 6.91 9.19 -9.25
CA ALA A 530 7.61 9.17 -7.98
C ALA A 530 8.99 8.50 -8.14
N THR A 531 9.94 8.82 -7.28
CA THR A 531 11.21 8.11 -7.12
C THR A 531 11.22 7.39 -5.76
N ASP A 532 12.24 6.57 -5.49
CA ASP A 532 12.41 5.96 -4.17
C ASP A 532 12.72 7.00 -3.07
N ASP A 533 13.11 8.22 -3.45
CA ASP A 533 13.31 9.34 -2.51
C ASP A 533 12.00 10.02 -2.10
N ASP A 534 10.91 9.84 -2.86
CA ASP A 534 9.58 10.41 -2.56
C ASP A 534 8.80 9.58 -1.54
N PHE A 535 9.52 8.78 -0.77
CA PHE A 535 8.99 8.02 0.34
C PHE A 535 9.10 8.86 1.63
N PRO A 536 8.01 9.03 2.41
CA PRO A 536 8.05 9.89 3.59
C PRO A 536 9.23 9.54 4.51
N PRO A 537 9.96 10.52 5.06
CA PRO A 537 10.99 10.22 6.04
C PRO A 537 10.38 9.51 7.25
N GLU A 538 11.15 8.64 7.90
CA GLU A 538 10.70 8.04 9.14
C GLU A 538 10.48 9.17 10.15
N LYS A 539 9.22 9.36 10.58
CA LYS A 539 8.93 10.23 11.71
C LYS A 539 9.53 9.55 12.92
N LEU A 540 10.77 9.90 13.27
CA LEU A 540 11.33 9.54 14.56
C LEU A 540 10.26 9.91 15.59
N PRO A 541 9.74 8.95 16.36
CA PRO A 541 8.71 9.25 17.31
C PRO A 541 9.25 10.36 18.21
N LYS A 542 8.60 11.53 18.19
CA LYS A 542 8.90 12.58 19.17
C LYS A 542 8.84 11.88 20.53
N LYS A 543 9.97 11.84 21.25
CA LYS A 543 10.06 11.23 22.58
C LYS A 543 8.84 11.67 23.39
N GLY A 544 7.95 10.72 23.67
CA GLY A 544 6.75 10.95 24.48
C GLY A 544 5.43 11.26 23.77
N THR A 545 5.30 11.17 22.42
CA THR A 545 4.02 11.48 21.74
C THR A 545 3.24 10.27 21.21
N TYR A 546 3.89 9.13 21.02
CA TYR A 546 3.21 7.85 20.85
C TYR A 546 3.64 6.95 22.00
N HIS A 547 2.68 6.27 22.61
CA HIS A 547 2.97 5.20 23.55
C HIS A 547 3.84 4.17 22.84
N SER A 548 5.16 4.27 23.01
CA SER A 548 5.98 3.07 23.08
C SER A 548 5.24 2.18 24.06
N ARG A 549 4.78 1.02 23.59
CA ARG A 549 4.45 -0.09 24.48
C ARG A 549 5.78 -0.43 25.16
N ASP A 550 6.11 0.33 26.20
CA ASP A 550 7.28 0.13 27.04
C ASP A 550 7.16 -1.29 27.61
N SER A 551 7.86 -2.23 26.98
CA SER A 551 8.32 -3.47 27.60
C SER A 551 9.55 -3.23 28.48
N GLN A 552 9.84 -1.97 28.85
CA GLN A 552 10.99 -1.58 29.66
C GLN A 552 10.57 -0.67 30.83
N ARG A 553 9.82 -1.23 31.79
CA ARG A 553 9.74 -0.69 33.15
C ARG A 553 9.82 -1.77 34.23
N HIS A 554 10.96 -2.44 34.24
CA HIS A 554 11.66 -2.90 35.44
C HIS A 554 13.12 -2.62 35.09
N ASP A 555 13.76 -1.56 35.59
CA ASP A 555 14.28 -1.47 36.94
C ASP A 555 14.52 -0.02 37.35
N SER A 556 13.81 0.45 38.39
CA SER A 556 14.31 1.42 39.37
C SER A 556 13.26 1.64 40.46
N ARG A 557 12.98 0.59 41.23
CA ARG A 557 12.49 0.77 42.62
C ARG A 557 13.70 1.12 43.47
N GLY A 558 13.97 2.41 43.61
CA GLY A 558 15.05 2.90 44.47
C GLY A 558 14.88 4.37 44.78
N SER A 559 14.28 4.64 45.95
CA SER A 559 14.43 5.88 46.71
C SER A 559 13.90 7.17 46.06
N ARG A 560 12.75 7.65 46.53
CA ARG A 560 12.70 8.96 47.20
C ARG A 560 11.47 9.08 48.09
N ARG A 561 11.77 9.47 49.32
CA ARG A 561 10.87 9.70 50.45
C ARG A 561 9.99 10.93 50.21
N ARG A 562 8.78 10.86 50.79
CA ARG A 562 7.98 11.91 51.46
C ARG A 562 8.36 13.37 51.16
N ASN A 563 7.38 14.15 50.71
CA ASN A 563 6.79 15.15 51.60
C ASN A 563 5.38 15.56 51.15
N ASP A 564 4.59 15.82 52.18
CA ASP A 564 3.17 16.13 52.21
C ASP A 564 2.77 17.39 51.43
N ARG A 565 1.56 17.36 50.84
CA ARG A 565 0.62 18.47 50.99
C ARG A 565 -0.82 18.04 50.70
N GLU A 566 -1.63 18.12 51.75
CA GLU A 566 -3.07 18.04 51.76
C GLU A 566 -3.70 19.14 50.88
N TYR A 567 -4.73 18.79 50.10
CA TYR A 567 -6.02 19.52 50.07
C TYR A 567 -7.10 18.71 49.33
N GLY A 568 -8.11 18.28 50.10
CA GLY A 568 -9.54 18.41 49.80
C GLY A 568 -10.15 17.87 48.50
N SER A 569 -10.94 16.80 48.67
CA SER A 569 -12.34 16.66 48.20
C SER A 569 -12.63 16.58 46.69
N SER A 570 -13.04 15.41 46.19
CA SER A 570 -14.43 14.92 46.31
C SER A 570 -14.69 13.76 45.34
N SER A 571 -15.48 12.80 45.80
CA SER A 571 -15.97 11.64 45.07
C SER A 571 -17.04 12.00 44.04
N ARG A 572 -16.97 11.40 42.84
CA ARG A 572 -18.12 10.76 42.18
C ARG A 572 -17.65 9.79 41.10
N ARG A 573 -18.00 8.51 41.31
CA ARG A 573 -17.90 7.42 40.36
C ARG A 573 -18.87 7.65 39.19
N ARG A 574 -18.41 7.47 37.95
CA ARG A 574 -19.17 6.82 36.88
C ARG A 574 -18.19 6.17 35.92
N GLY A 575 -18.28 4.85 35.84
CA GLY A 575 -17.54 4.03 34.89
C GLY A 575 -18.05 4.23 33.47
N GLY A 576 -17.14 4.04 32.54
CA GLY A 576 -17.34 4.11 31.10
C GLY A 576 -16.02 3.79 30.39
N ASP A 577 -15.50 2.58 30.62
CA ASP A 577 -14.36 2.05 29.87
C ASP A 577 -14.78 1.89 28.40
N SER A 578 -14.48 2.91 27.61
CA SER A 578 -14.55 2.87 26.16
C SER A 578 -13.13 2.61 25.68
N ARG A 579 -12.87 1.42 25.14
CA ARG A 579 -11.63 1.09 24.41
C ARG A 579 -11.40 2.14 23.32
N ALA A 580 -10.40 3.00 23.51
CA ALA A 580 -9.88 3.86 22.47
C ALA A 580 -9.05 3.04 21.47
N HIS A 581 -9.40 3.13 20.19
CA HIS A 581 -8.72 2.52 19.04
C HIS A 581 -7.58 3.44 18.54
N PRO A 582 -6.48 2.94 17.96
CA PRO A 582 -5.32 3.74 17.54
C PRO A 582 -5.42 4.37 16.13
N TYR A 583 -6.61 4.42 15.53
CA TYR A 583 -6.88 5.22 14.31
C TYR A 583 -8.15 6.02 14.53
N GLY A 584 -8.10 7.29 14.11
CA GLY A 584 -8.99 8.38 14.53
C GLY A 584 -10.48 8.16 14.33
N GLU A 585 -11.25 8.97 15.08
CA GLU A 585 -12.71 9.04 15.04
C GLU A 585 -13.25 9.18 13.60
N PHE A 586 -13.83 8.10 13.09
CA PHE A 586 -14.82 8.15 12.02
C PHE A 586 -16.13 8.63 12.65
N ARG A 587 -16.35 9.95 12.63
CA ARG A 587 -17.68 10.52 12.89
C ARG A 587 -18.50 10.40 11.61
N GLU A 588 -19.32 9.36 11.53
CA GLU A 588 -20.50 9.40 10.67
C GLU A 588 -21.54 10.30 11.33
N ASP A 589 -21.76 11.46 10.71
CA ASP A 589 -22.89 12.34 11.00
C ASP A 589 -24.21 11.62 10.65
N ARG A 590 -24.77 10.90 11.61
CA ARG A 590 -26.22 10.65 11.67
C ARG A 590 -26.89 11.80 12.43
N ARG A 591 -27.35 12.82 11.69
CA ARG A 591 -28.56 13.57 12.07
C ARG A 591 -29.72 12.57 12.13
N GLY A 592 -30.62 12.55 13.09
CA GLY A 592 -30.86 13.33 14.28
C GLY A 592 -32.19 12.84 14.83
N GLU A 593 -32.24 12.44 16.09
CA GLU A 593 -33.50 12.21 16.80
C GLU A 593 -33.37 12.78 18.21
N GLU A 594 -34.19 13.76 18.50
CA GLU A 594 -34.49 14.28 19.83
C GLU A 594 -36.03 14.41 19.95
N PRO A 595 -36.57 14.49 21.18
CA PRO A 595 -37.57 13.52 21.61
C PRO A 595 -38.97 14.11 21.86
N SER A 596 -39.90 13.18 22.12
CA SER A 596 -41.17 13.33 22.87
C SER A 596 -42.37 13.99 22.18
N GLY A 597 -43.57 13.45 22.43
CA GLY A 597 -44.81 14.23 22.35
C GLY A 597 -46.03 13.52 21.77
N ARG A 598 -46.94 13.15 22.66
CA ARG A 598 -48.28 12.58 22.43
C ARG A 598 -49.18 13.33 21.44
N ARG A 599 -49.97 12.54 20.69
CA ARG A 599 -51.39 12.72 20.27
C ARG A 599 -51.77 14.07 19.64
N ARG A 600 -52.17 14.04 18.35
CA ARG A 600 -53.57 14.28 17.93
C ARG A 600 -53.82 13.88 16.47
N ARG A 601 -55.08 13.50 16.27
CA ARG A 601 -55.76 12.91 15.11
C ARG A 601 -56.23 14.03 14.18
N ASN A 602 -56.06 13.87 12.86
CA ASN A 602 -56.89 14.34 11.72
C ASN A 602 -56.01 14.34 10.45
N LYS A 603 -56.32 13.60 9.39
CA LYS A 603 -57.42 13.67 8.40
C LYS A 603 -56.98 14.48 7.17
N ASN A 604 -56.85 13.74 6.06
CA ASN A 604 -56.86 14.10 4.63
C ASN A 604 -55.82 15.13 4.13
N ASP A 605 -55.01 14.73 3.15
CA ASP A 605 -55.26 15.10 1.75
C ASP A 605 -54.32 14.37 0.78
N ASP A 606 -54.93 13.90 -0.31
CA ASP A 606 -54.31 13.42 -1.54
C ASP A 606 -53.43 14.50 -2.17
N ARG A 607 -52.25 14.11 -2.64
CA ARG A 607 -51.62 14.73 -3.83
C ARG A 607 -50.63 13.77 -4.48
N ASP A 608 -51.18 13.10 -5.47
CA ASP A 608 -50.51 12.42 -6.55
C ASP A 608 -49.67 13.42 -7.36
N THR A 609 -48.35 13.23 -7.39
CA THR A 609 -47.47 13.87 -8.38
C THR A 609 -46.62 12.81 -9.04
N GLY A 610 -47.15 12.26 -10.12
CA GLY A 610 -46.48 11.32 -10.99
C GLY A 610 -45.16 11.86 -11.57
N LYS A 611 -44.11 11.05 -11.42
CA LYS A 611 -42.96 11.04 -12.32
C LYS A 611 -42.63 9.57 -12.66
N PRO A 612 -42.67 9.16 -13.93
CA PRO A 612 -42.44 7.77 -14.32
C PRO A 612 -40.94 7.43 -14.28
N SER A 613 -40.61 6.35 -13.57
CA SER A 613 -39.27 5.76 -13.54
C SER A 613 -38.90 5.14 -14.89
N LYS A 614 -37.72 5.47 -15.43
CA LYS A 614 -37.09 4.80 -16.58
C LYS A 614 -36.66 3.38 -16.18
N ARG A 615 -37.57 2.41 -16.31
CA ARG A 615 -37.26 0.98 -16.17
C ARG A 615 -37.30 0.36 -17.56
N ILE A 616 -36.15 -0.13 -18.02
CA ILE A 616 -36.01 -0.94 -19.24
C ILE A 616 -36.98 -2.13 -19.10
N ARG A 617 -37.94 -2.25 -20.01
CA ARG A 617 -38.83 -3.41 -20.07
C ARG A 617 -38.31 -4.33 -21.16
N VAL A 618 -37.95 -5.55 -20.77
CA VAL A 618 -37.67 -6.67 -21.66
C VAL A 618 -39.00 -7.34 -21.95
N ASN A 619 -39.32 -7.54 -23.22
CA ASN A 619 -40.52 -8.28 -23.62
C ASN A 619 -40.35 -9.78 -23.34
N ALA A 620 -41.45 -10.54 -23.35
CA ALA A 620 -41.43 -11.99 -23.10
C ALA A 620 -40.65 -12.79 -24.18
N ASP A 621 -40.32 -12.17 -25.31
CA ASP A 621 -39.50 -12.72 -26.39
C ASP A 621 -38.01 -12.30 -26.31
N GLY A 622 -37.62 -11.58 -25.25
CA GLY A 622 -36.24 -11.12 -25.03
C GLY A 622 -35.85 -9.83 -25.75
N SER A 623 -36.76 -9.19 -26.49
CA SER A 623 -36.48 -7.92 -27.19
C SER A 623 -36.52 -6.72 -26.23
N ILE A 624 -35.64 -5.73 -26.46
CA ILE A 624 -35.57 -4.46 -25.73
C ILE A 624 -35.91 -3.32 -26.70
N ASN A 625 -37.01 -2.63 -26.47
CA ASN A 625 -37.40 -1.46 -27.27
C ASN A 625 -36.67 -0.21 -26.77
N ILE A 626 -35.66 0.26 -27.52
CA ILE A 626 -35.06 1.58 -27.33
C ILE A 626 -35.83 2.56 -28.23
N VAL A 627 -36.63 3.43 -27.62
CA VAL A 627 -37.27 4.54 -28.34
C VAL A 627 -36.19 5.56 -28.69
N ARG A 628 -35.88 5.68 -29.98
CA ARG A 628 -35.01 6.71 -30.54
C ARG A 628 -35.92 7.80 -31.12
N ASP A 629 -35.87 8.99 -30.55
CA ASP A 629 -36.59 10.15 -31.07
C ASP A 629 -35.88 10.63 -32.34
N GLU A 630 -36.49 10.39 -33.52
CA GLU A 630 -36.15 11.09 -34.76
C GLU A 630 -37.33 11.98 -35.15
N GLN A 631 -37.08 13.29 -35.14
CA GLN A 631 -37.97 14.28 -35.76
C GLN A 631 -37.61 14.41 -37.23
N ALA A 632 -38.58 14.06 -38.07
CA ALA A 632 -38.54 14.15 -39.52
C ALA A 632 -38.67 15.61 -40.02
N ALA A 633 -37.92 15.94 -41.06
CA ALA A 633 -38.27 16.95 -42.06
C ALA A 633 -38.59 16.21 -43.37
N SER A 634 -39.73 16.52 -43.97
CA SER A 634 -40.30 15.85 -45.14
C SER A 634 -40.30 16.73 -46.40
N SER A 635 -40.48 16.05 -47.53
CA SER A 635 -40.77 16.51 -48.92
C SER A 635 -39.52 16.56 -49.83
N GLU A 636 -39.49 16.05 -51.05
CA GLU A 636 -40.54 15.52 -51.94
C GLU A 636 -39.88 14.77 -53.13
N ALA A 637 -40.72 14.08 -53.91
CA ALA A 637 -40.53 13.60 -55.29
C ALA A 637 -40.07 12.16 -55.54
N ALA A 638 -41.03 11.40 -56.07
CA ALA A 638 -40.95 10.04 -56.58
C ALA A 638 -40.47 9.98 -58.04
N SER A 639 -39.78 8.90 -58.43
CA SER A 639 -40.07 8.19 -59.69
C SER A 639 -39.44 6.80 -59.69
N ALA A 640 -40.15 5.88 -60.34
CA ALA A 640 -39.93 4.44 -60.35
C ALA A 640 -38.98 3.98 -61.46
N SER A 641 -38.28 2.85 -61.26
CA SER A 641 -38.23 1.72 -62.21
C SER A 641 -37.33 0.56 -61.73
N LYS A 642 -37.87 -0.66 -61.89
CA LYS A 642 -37.28 -2.01 -61.81
C LYS A 642 -36.40 -2.32 -63.07
N PRO A 643 -35.84 -3.53 -63.28
CA PRO A 643 -34.90 -4.34 -62.47
C PRO A 643 -33.79 -4.99 -63.39
N ALA A 644 -33.14 -6.07 -62.91
CA ALA A 644 -32.24 -7.02 -63.60
C ALA A 644 -30.73 -6.66 -63.51
N SER A 645 -29.75 -7.57 -63.37
CA SER A 645 -29.66 -9.02 -63.62
C SER A 645 -28.40 -9.60 -62.95
N VAL A 646 -28.50 -10.83 -62.43
CA VAL A 646 -27.44 -11.85 -62.20
C VAL A 646 -26.73 -12.12 -63.55
N PRO A 647 -25.41 -12.46 -63.69
CA PRO A 647 -24.85 -13.72 -63.16
C PRO A 647 -23.31 -13.90 -62.94
N LYS A 648 -22.99 -15.07 -62.34
CA LYS A 648 -21.79 -15.94 -62.50
C LYS A 648 -20.43 -15.42 -62.00
N SER A 649 -19.78 -16.01 -60.98
CA SER A 649 -19.18 -17.36 -60.80
C SER A 649 -17.71 -17.48 -61.25
N GLU A 650 -16.87 -17.86 -60.27
CA GLU A 650 -15.58 -18.59 -60.35
C GLU A 650 -14.30 -17.86 -60.81
N PRO A 651 -13.09 -18.40 -60.51
CA PRO A 651 -12.64 -19.12 -59.30
C PRO A 651 -11.24 -18.66 -58.81
N ALA A 652 -10.80 -19.24 -57.69
CA ALA A 652 -9.46 -19.14 -57.11
C ALA A 652 -8.35 -19.70 -58.02
N PRO A 653 -7.09 -19.23 -57.89
CA PRO A 653 -5.93 -19.96 -58.36
C PRO A 653 -5.18 -20.61 -57.19
N ALA A 654 -4.68 -21.81 -57.45
CA ALA A 654 -3.72 -22.50 -56.62
C ALA A 654 -2.38 -22.60 -57.36
N VAL A 655 -1.31 -22.52 -56.56
CA VAL A 655 0.05 -23.06 -56.77
C VAL A 655 0.98 -22.29 -57.73
N GLU A 656 2.00 -21.66 -57.14
CA GLU A 656 3.39 -22.15 -57.19
C GLU A 656 4.13 -21.81 -55.88
#